data_AF-A0A2G5EJ41-F1
#
_entry.id   AF-A0A2G5EJ41-F1
#
_cell.length_a   1.000
_cell.length_b   1.000
_cell.length_c   1.000
_cell.angle_alpha   90.00
_cell.angle_beta   90.00
_cell.angle_gamma   90.00
#
_symmetry.space_group_name_H-M   'P 1'
#
loop_
_entity.id
_entity.type
_entity.pdbx_description
1 polymer ?
#
loop_
_entity_poly.entity_id
_entity_poly.type
_entity_poly.pdbx_seq_one_letter_code
_entity_poly.pdbx_strand_id
1 'polypeptide(L)'
;MAKMSLCSIPPAYAPSLVFSHGKRFRDQTFCTLSDGCYHVGRVPLMGGMFCVTSSHGWLLMRSYYYSTECYLFNPISLTKIHLPPVLDITYVAGVLTSSPSDPDCIVMLISNAKRSSIFCRIGDNKFIEQKLESKKKDPITIKGCISVISCKGKIYLFFKQGMGVVDVHSTFLSIKLHKINYPSPSLPWISCYARFFLESCGEIFHVAESRFGISHNLPQKCDVFKLDVSTMDWVMVDNLGDQIFLLGLYSTSVPATDLGLKPGCIYFCLYGDTSLYMFDMHDGTITNTLPCPKKIPYWKGPFWVVPNCKFQVKKEVVKLQESTHQGNQEWGWKDLPVELLELIASFLFLGDCIRFRLTCKSWISVTPPLRANCLFNKFEFEPPQVPWLMSFPKTNQGVCKLYHPVYGDAYTMNIPELADAIIRNAKYGWLLMSQGISFFFFNPITMEVIKLPDIERDYQFIGMSFSSPPTSSDFVVFGFLGFYMVVYRKGEERWSRDFFKSSHWEFLHSPCNPIFYDGAFYCLGKNGRLLLFDTKEVVKESQYSDITKSNESFIVEYDGEILSIFVGPKGKKIFIFKLDLCNMKWCKLESLDDKVLFLSHTASILLPAAAVGLKGIENRIYFPRFHESDNMFYSLSTRKYQCCGSRYSCDDWISTSKLSHCSWIQSGHNSSMSLTM
;
A
#
# COMPACT_ATOMS: atom_id res chain seq x y z
N MET A 1 12.68 -12.96 34.82
CA MET A 1 12.82 -14.43 35.00
C MET A 1 11.45 -15.04 34.81
N ALA A 2 11.20 -15.67 33.65
CA ALA A 2 9.94 -16.34 33.35
C ALA A 2 10.21 -17.84 33.22
N LYS A 3 9.48 -18.66 33.99
CA LYS A 3 9.53 -20.11 33.96
C LYS A 3 9.20 -20.60 32.54
N MET A 4 10.15 -21.31 31.91
CA MET A 4 9.92 -22.14 30.73
C MET A 4 8.95 -23.27 31.08
N SER A 5 7.74 -23.26 30.51
CA SER A 5 6.95 -24.48 30.38
C SER A 5 7.30 -25.14 29.03
N LEU A 6 7.78 -26.37 29.08
CA LEU A 6 7.89 -27.23 27.90
C LEU A 6 6.47 -27.59 27.43
N CYS A 7 6.22 -27.51 26.11
CA CYS A 7 5.06 -28.06 25.39
C CYS A 7 3.70 -27.33 25.49
N SER A 8 3.64 -26.01 25.34
CA SER A 8 2.38 -25.36 24.92
C SER A 8 2.53 -24.77 23.51
N ILE A 9 1.74 -25.30 22.56
CA ILE A 9 1.35 -24.56 21.35
C ILE A 9 0.70 -23.24 21.85
N PRO A 10 0.86 -22.10 21.14
CA PRO A 10 0.17 -20.86 21.47
C PRO A 10 -1.32 -21.09 21.75
N PRO A 11 -2.01 -20.19 22.48
CA PRO A 11 -3.43 -20.32 22.77
C PRO A 11 -4.18 -20.81 21.52
N ALA A 12 -4.80 -21.99 21.64
CA ALA A 12 -5.21 -22.88 20.55
C ALA A 12 -6.28 -22.34 19.59
N TYR A 13 -6.54 -21.03 19.63
CA TYR A 13 -7.72 -20.38 19.07
C TYR A 13 -7.41 -19.18 18.17
N ALA A 14 -6.15 -18.78 18.05
CA ALA A 14 -5.78 -17.59 17.27
C ALA A 14 -4.92 -17.95 16.04
N PRO A 15 -5.23 -17.38 14.86
CA PRO A 15 -4.36 -17.49 13.70
C PRO A 15 -2.95 -17.03 14.02
N SER A 16 -1.97 -17.86 13.66
CA SER A 16 -0.57 -17.66 13.99
C SER A 16 0.29 -17.73 12.74
N LEU A 17 1.18 -16.75 12.58
CA LEU A 17 2.25 -16.79 11.60
C LEU A 17 3.42 -17.59 12.15
N VAL A 18 3.84 -18.64 11.46
CA VAL A 18 4.86 -19.58 11.97
C VAL A 18 6.14 -19.51 11.15
N PHE A 19 7.26 -19.39 11.86
CA PHE A 19 8.61 -19.47 11.32
C PHE A 19 9.29 -20.75 11.82
N SER A 20 9.73 -21.62 10.91
CA SER A 20 10.57 -22.77 11.27
C SER A 20 12.04 -22.38 11.17
N HIS A 21 12.82 -22.59 12.24
CA HIS A 21 14.20 -22.12 12.34
C HIS A 21 15.08 -23.07 13.18
N GLY A 22 16.31 -22.63 13.45
CA GLY A 22 17.30 -23.44 14.16
C GLY A 22 17.90 -24.55 13.28
N LYS A 23 18.68 -25.44 13.91
CA LYS A 23 19.40 -26.52 13.20
C LYS A 23 18.39 -27.48 12.57
N ARG A 24 18.44 -27.62 11.24
CA ARG A 24 17.51 -28.45 10.43
C ARG A 24 16.02 -28.06 10.62
N PHE A 25 15.72 -26.80 10.92
CA PHE A 25 14.33 -26.30 11.05
C PHE A 25 13.50 -27.02 12.13
N ARG A 26 14.13 -27.38 13.24
CA ARG A 26 13.48 -28.13 14.34
C ARG A 26 12.71 -27.25 15.32
N ASP A 27 13.04 -25.97 15.37
CA ASP A 27 12.41 -25.00 16.27
C ASP A 27 11.33 -24.22 15.50
N GLN A 28 10.25 -23.84 16.18
CA GLN A 28 9.17 -23.04 15.62
C GLN A 28 8.97 -21.78 16.47
N THR A 29 8.81 -20.64 15.80
CA THR A 29 8.30 -19.42 16.41
C THR A 29 6.90 -19.17 15.86
N PHE A 30 5.92 -19.17 16.74
CA PHE A 30 4.55 -18.82 16.44
C PHE A 30 4.34 -17.37 16.83
N CYS A 31 3.80 -16.57 15.92
CA CYS A 31 3.46 -15.18 16.15
C CYS A 31 1.95 -15.03 16.01
N THR A 32 1.28 -14.80 17.13
CA THR A 32 -0.17 -14.77 17.23
C THR A 32 -0.69 -13.39 16.82
N LEU A 33 -1.74 -13.33 15.99
CA LEU A 33 -2.30 -12.06 15.55
C LEU A 33 -3.09 -11.31 16.64
N SER A 34 -3.81 -12.03 17.49
CA SER A 34 -4.79 -11.45 18.43
C SER A 34 -4.15 -10.68 19.60
N ASP A 35 -2.99 -11.13 20.09
CA ASP A 35 -2.30 -10.53 21.24
C ASP A 35 -0.93 -9.95 20.87
N GLY A 36 -0.53 -10.04 19.60
CA GLY A 36 0.78 -9.58 19.10
C GLY A 36 1.98 -10.29 19.74
N CYS A 37 1.77 -11.39 20.47
CA CYS A 37 2.81 -12.11 21.16
C CYS A 37 3.47 -13.14 20.26
N TYR A 38 4.68 -13.56 20.63
CA TYR A 38 5.36 -14.69 19.99
C TYR A 38 5.78 -15.75 21.00
N HIS A 39 5.65 -16.99 20.57
CA HIS A 39 6.00 -18.17 21.35
C HIS A 39 7.01 -19.01 20.58
N VAL A 40 8.14 -19.28 21.22
CA VAL A 40 9.17 -20.16 20.66
C VAL A 40 9.03 -21.53 21.31
N GLY A 41 8.86 -22.57 20.50
CA GLY A 41 8.71 -23.93 20.96
C GLY A 41 9.31 -24.94 19.99
N ARG A 42 9.45 -26.18 20.46
CA ARG A 42 9.70 -27.33 19.59
C ARG A 42 8.43 -28.14 19.52
N VAL A 43 7.83 -28.18 18.34
CA VAL A 43 6.75 -29.11 18.01
C VAL A 43 7.39 -30.25 17.21
N PRO A 44 7.58 -31.43 17.81
CA PRO A 44 8.29 -32.54 17.15
C PRO A 44 7.71 -32.90 15.79
N LEU A 45 6.38 -32.83 15.64
CA LEU A 45 5.63 -33.09 14.40
C LEU A 45 5.79 -31.99 13.33
N MET A 46 6.43 -30.86 13.64
CA MET A 46 6.74 -29.82 12.66
C MET A 46 8.24 -29.70 12.40
N GLY A 47 9.07 -30.34 13.23
CA GLY A 47 10.51 -30.23 13.16
C GLY A 47 11.08 -30.85 11.89
N GLY A 48 11.77 -30.05 11.07
CA GLY A 48 12.34 -30.51 9.80
C GLY A 48 11.30 -30.80 8.72
N MET A 49 10.07 -30.30 8.89
CA MET A 49 8.97 -30.45 7.95
C MET A 49 8.63 -29.12 7.27
N PHE A 50 8.26 -29.19 6.00
CA PHE A 50 7.71 -28.12 5.18
C PHE A 50 6.18 -28.20 5.20
N CYS A 51 5.53 -27.10 5.56
CA CYS A 51 4.08 -26.99 5.47
C CYS A 51 3.69 -26.60 4.04
N VAL A 52 3.08 -27.53 3.31
CA VAL A 52 2.67 -27.33 1.91
C VAL A 52 1.40 -26.51 1.80
N THR A 53 0.41 -26.79 2.66
CA THR A 53 -0.86 -26.08 2.70
C THR A 53 -1.48 -26.18 4.11
N SER A 54 -2.43 -25.31 4.40
CA SER A 54 -3.22 -25.30 5.63
C SER A 54 -4.68 -25.13 5.25
N SER A 55 -5.53 -26.10 5.60
CA SER A 55 -6.97 -26.04 5.30
C SER A 55 -7.76 -26.83 6.34
N HIS A 56 -8.96 -26.36 6.66
CA HIS A 56 -9.88 -26.99 7.62
C HIS A 56 -9.27 -27.26 9.01
N GLY A 57 -8.25 -26.50 9.42
CA GLY A 57 -7.51 -26.71 10.67
C GLY A 57 -6.41 -27.78 10.61
N TRP A 58 -6.10 -28.30 9.41
CA TRP A 58 -5.06 -29.30 9.18
C TRP A 58 -3.90 -28.72 8.37
N LEU A 59 -2.68 -29.10 8.74
CA LEU A 59 -1.45 -28.76 8.05
C LEU A 59 -0.97 -29.96 7.24
N LEU A 60 -0.73 -29.76 5.94
CA LEU A 60 -0.09 -30.77 5.10
C LEU A 60 1.43 -30.66 5.22
N MET A 61 2.03 -31.62 5.91
CA MET A 61 3.45 -31.63 6.24
C MET A 61 4.21 -32.58 5.32
N ARG A 62 5.33 -32.11 4.75
CA ARG A 62 6.27 -32.91 3.94
C ARG A 62 7.70 -32.71 4.43
N SER A 63 8.52 -33.76 4.49
CA SER A 63 9.91 -33.61 4.93
C SER A 63 10.77 -32.79 3.93
N TYR A 64 11.74 -32.02 4.42
CA TYR A 64 12.56 -31.14 3.57
C TYR A 64 13.62 -31.85 2.71
N TYR A 65 14.40 -32.79 3.26
CA TYR A 65 15.69 -33.19 2.63
C TYR A 65 16.01 -34.70 2.65
N TYR A 66 15.48 -35.48 3.60
CA TYR A 66 16.02 -36.84 3.85
C TYR A 66 14.96 -37.92 4.07
N SER A 67 13.68 -37.55 4.06
CA SER A 67 12.58 -38.47 4.33
C SER A 67 11.50 -38.26 3.27
N THR A 68 10.80 -39.34 2.93
CA THR A 68 9.63 -39.31 2.05
C THR A 68 8.34 -39.07 2.81
N GLU A 69 8.43 -38.82 4.12
CA GLU A 69 7.27 -38.62 4.98
C GLU A 69 6.41 -37.45 4.51
N CYS A 70 5.13 -37.78 4.32
CA CYS A 70 4.07 -36.84 4.09
C CYS A 70 2.88 -37.22 4.99
N TYR A 71 2.30 -36.24 5.68
CA TYR A 71 1.16 -36.47 6.56
C TYR A 71 0.37 -35.18 6.77
N LEU A 72 -0.88 -35.36 7.17
CA LEU A 72 -1.72 -34.28 7.68
C LEU A 72 -1.56 -34.22 9.20
N PHE A 73 -1.38 -33.02 9.72
CA PHE A 73 -1.22 -32.76 11.15
C PHE A 73 -2.23 -31.71 11.60
N ASN A 74 -3.03 -32.03 12.62
CA ASN A 74 -3.89 -31.07 13.27
C ASN A 74 -3.17 -30.53 14.52
N PRO A 75 -2.83 -29.23 14.57
CA PRO A 75 -2.09 -28.66 15.69
C PRO A 75 -2.92 -28.52 16.97
N ILE A 76 -4.25 -28.57 16.91
CA ILE A 76 -5.12 -28.47 18.08
C ILE A 76 -5.30 -29.84 18.74
N SER A 77 -5.74 -30.83 17.97
CA SER A 77 -5.98 -32.19 18.48
C SER A 77 -4.70 -33.04 18.56
N LEU A 78 -3.59 -32.53 18.02
CA LEU A 78 -2.32 -33.25 17.87
C LEU A 78 -2.44 -34.55 17.05
N THR A 79 -3.51 -34.71 16.27
CA THR A 79 -3.75 -35.90 15.47
C THR A 79 -2.94 -35.88 14.19
N LYS A 80 -2.45 -37.06 13.79
CA LYS A 80 -1.66 -37.28 12.58
C LYS A 80 -2.36 -38.30 11.68
N ILE A 81 -2.51 -37.97 10.41
CA ILE A 81 -2.97 -38.89 9.37
C ILE A 81 -1.84 -39.10 8.37
N HIS A 82 -1.35 -40.33 8.26
CA HIS A 82 -0.29 -40.68 7.32
C HIS A 82 -0.81 -40.65 5.89
N LEU A 83 -0.02 -40.05 5.00
CA LEU A 83 -0.24 -40.10 3.56
C LEU A 83 0.83 -40.97 2.90
N PRO A 84 0.62 -41.39 1.64
CA PRO A 84 1.65 -42.08 0.89
C PRO A 84 2.97 -41.28 0.82
N PRO A 85 4.13 -41.94 0.68
CA PRO A 85 5.41 -41.26 0.64
C PRO A 85 5.56 -40.37 -0.60
N VAL A 86 6.12 -39.17 -0.42
CA VAL A 86 6.44 -38.22 -1.52
C VAL A 86 7.95 -38.08 -1.63
N LEU A 87 8.52 -38.68 -2.68
CA LEU A 87 9.97 -38.68 -2.94
C LEU A 87 10.50 -37.34 -3.47
N ASP A 88 9.64 -36.55 -4.11
CA ASP A 88 10.06 -35.37 -4.84
C ASP A 88 9.74 -34.07 -4.09
N ILE A 89 10.78 -33.29 -3.80
CA ILE A 89 10.67 -32.03 -3.06
C ILE A 89 10.10 -30.86 -3.87
N THR A 90 9.90 -31.03 -5.18
CA THR A 90 9.37 -30.00 -6.08
C THR A 90 7.85 -29.81 -5.95
N TYR A 91 7.16 -30.74 -5.27
CA TYR A 91 5.77 -30.58 -4.88
C TYR A 91 5.67 -29.60 -3.70
N VAL A 92 5.41 -28.34 -4.05
CA VAL A 92 5.48 -27.18 -3.12
C VAL A 92 4.14 -26.47 -2.92
N ALA A 93 3.12 -26.79 -3.72
CA ALA A 93 1.77 -26.29 -3.56
C ALA A 93 0.81 -27.47 -3.37
N GLY A 94 -0.28 -27.26 -2.62
CA GLY A 94 -1.26 -28.32 -2.40
C GLY A 94 -2.59 -27.82 -1.86
N VAL A 95 -3.59 -28.70 -1.93
CA VAL A 95 -4.97 -28.41 -1.54
C VAL A 95 -5.62 -29.65 -0.95
N LEU A 96 -6.57 -29.43 -0.04
CA LEU A 96 -7.52 -30.42 0.44
C LEU A 96 -8.91 -30.04 -0.08
N THR A 97 -9.67 -30.99 -0.61
CA THR A 97 -11.02 -30.70 -1.11
C THR A 97 -12.05 -30.49 0.00
N SER A 98 -11.88 -31.20 1.12
CA SER A 98 -12.73 -31.13 2.32
C SER A 98 -11.89 -31.41 3.58
N SER A 99 -12.53 -31.47 4.75
CA SER A 99 -11.85 -31.86 5.99
C SER A 99 -11.29 -33.29 5.87
N PRO A 100 -10.07 -33.60 6.32
CA PRO A 100 -9.54 -34.98 6.35
C PRO A 100 -10.37 -36.00 7.14
N SER A 101 -11.34 -35.53 7.93
CA SER A 101 -12.33 -36.39 8.59
C SER A 101 -13.34 -36.99 7.61
N ASP A 102 -13.46 -36.41 6.41
CA ASP A 102 -14.26 -36.91 5.31
C ASP A 102 -13.43 -37.92 4.49
N PRO A 103 -13.89 -39.18 4.34
CA PRO A 103 -13.16 -40.20 3.57
C PRO A 103 -13.00 -39.84 2.09
N ASP A 104 -13.89 -39.00 1.54
CA ASP A 104 -13.80 -38.53 0.16
C ASP A 104 -12.88 -37.30 -0.01
N CYS A 105 -12.23 -36.85 1.08
CA CYS A 105 -11.24 -35.80 1.02
C CYS A 105 -10.08 -36.21 0.11
N ILE A 106 -9.83 -35.39 -0.90
CA ILE A 106 -8.72 -35.55 -1.83
C ILE A 106 -7.60 -34.60 -1.40
N VAL A 107 -6.40 -35.16 -1.29
CA VAL A 107 -5.16 -34.39 -1.14
C VAL A 107 -4.51 -34.31 -2.51
N MET A 108 -4.30 -33.10 -3.02
CA MET A 108 -3.62 -32.85 -4.29
C MET A 108 -2.39 -31.98 -4.05
N LEU A 109 -1.27 -32.35 -4.67
CA LEU A 109 0.01 -31.65 -4.63
C LEU A 109 0.47 -31.32 -6.05
N ILE A 110 1.13 -30.18 -6.22
CA ILE A 110 1.53 -29.65 -7.53
C ILE A 110 3.02 -29.32 -7.56
N SER A 111 3.68 -29.73 -8.64
CA SER A 111 5.06 -29.37 -8.95
C SER A 111 5.12 -28.50 -10.20
N ASN A 112 5.46 -27.22 -10.02
CA ASN A 112 5.70 -26.29 -11.13
C ASN A 112 6.94 -26.69 -11.95
N ALA A 113 7.95 -27.28 -11.30
CA ALA A 113 9.18 -27.71 -11.95
C ALA A 113 8.94 -28.91 -12.88
N LYS A 114 8.17 -29.90 -12.42
CA LYS A 114 7.80 -31.08 -13.23
C LYS A 114 6.62 -30.85 -14.16
N ARG A 115 5.83 -29.80 -13.92
CA ARG A 115 4.52 -29.59 -14.55
C ARG A 115 3.63 -30.82 -14.39
N SER A 116 3.59 -31.36 -13.18
CA SER A 116 2.75 -32.49 -12.81
C SER A 116 2.03 -32.22 -11.50
N SER A 117 0.94 -32.95 -11.30
CA SER A 117 0.22 -33.02 -10.04
C SER A 117 0.16 -34.47 -9.57
N ILE A 118 0.21 -34.67 -8.26
CA ILE A 118 -0.11 -35.95 -7.63
C ILE A 118 -1.35 -35.79 -6.75
N PHE A 119 -2.18 -36.82 -6.68
CA PHE A 119 -3.35 -36.82 -5.80
C PHE A 119 -3.62 -38.19 -5.18
N CYS A 120 -4.27 -38.20 -4.02
CA CYS A 120 -4.79 -39.39 -3.35
C CYS A 120 -6.01 -39.03 -2.49
N ARG A 121 -6.82 -40.02 -2.14
CA ARG A 121 -7.84 -39.91 -1.09
C ARG A 121 -7.26 -40.27 0.28
N ILE A 122 -7.93 -39.84 1.34
CA ILE A 122 -7.59 -40.27 2.68
C ILE A 122 -7.72 -41.80 2.77
N GLY A 123 -6.65 -42.47 3.18
CA GLY A 123 -6.58 -43.93 3.29
C GLY A 123 -5.96 -44.64 2.07
N ASP A 124 -5.75 -43.94 0.95
CA ASP A 124 -5.03 -44.51 -0.19
C ASP A 124 -3.58 -44.83 0.19
N ASN A 125 -3.02 -45.88 -0.43
CA ASN A 125 -1.64 -46.33 -0.20
C ASN A 125 -0.61 -45.74 -1.18
N LYS A 126 -1.05 -45.03 -2.23
CA LYS A 126 -0.19 -44.44 -3.25
C LYS A 126 -0.76 -43.13 -3.80
N PHE A 127 0.14 -42.25 -4.22
CA PHE A 127 -0.21 -41.08 -5.03
C PHE A 127 -0.35 -41.46 -6.51
N ILE A 128 -1.35 -40.91 -7.19
CA ILE A 128 -1.49 -41.01 -8.64
C ILE A 128 -0.88 -39.74 -9.25
N GLU A 129 0.14 -39.88 -10.10
CA GLU A 129 0.78 -38.77 -10.81
C GLU A 129 0.16 -38.55 -12.18
N GLN A 130 -0.07 -37.28 -12.51
CA GLN A 130 -0.51 -36.87 -13.83
C GLN A 130 0.18 -35.58 -14.27
N LYS A 131 0.57 -35.52 -15.53
CA LYS A 131 1.15 -34.32 -16.13
C LYS A 131 0.09 -33.24 -16.35
N LEU A 132 0.43 -32.01 -16.00
CA LEU A 132 -0.35 -30.80 -16.24
C LEU A 132 0.04 -30.24 -17.61
N GLU A 133 -0.46 -30.87 -18.66
CA GLU A 133 -0.25 -30.44 -20.04
C GLU A 133 -1.57 -29.99 -20.66
N SER A 134 -1.55 -28.91 -21.43
CA SER A 134 -2.67 -28.54 -22.29
C SER A 134 -2.72 -29.47 -23.50
N LYS A 135 -3.90 -29.73 -24.05
CA LYS A 135 -3.99 -30.53 -25.28
C LYS A 135 -3.28 -29.74 -26.40
N LYS A 136 -2.66 -30.44 -27.36
CA LYS A 136 -1.89 -29.79 -28.45
C LYS A 136 -2.68 -28.73 -29.26
N LYS A 137 -4.01 -28.75 -29.21
CA LYS A 137 -4.92 -27.81 -29.89
C LYS A 137 -5.47 -26.70 -28.98
N ASP A 138 -5.16 -26.70 -27.69
CA ASP A 138 -5.68 -25.70 -26.76
C ASP A 138 -4.90 -24.37 -26.94
N PRO A 139 -5.60 -23.22 -27.03
CA PRO A 139 -4.95 -21.92 -27.17
C PRO A 139 -4.27 -21.43 -25.88
N ILE A 140 -4.40 -22.18 -24.78
CA ILE A 140 -3.94 -21.82 -23.44
C ILE A 140 -2.91 -22.85 -22.99
N THR A 141 -1.74 -22.40 -22.55
CA THR A 141 -0.73 -23.30 -22.00
C THR A 141 -0.65 -23.16 -20.48
N ILE A 142 -0.68 -24.29 -19.76
CA ILE A 142 -0.43 -24.35 -18.32
C ILE A 142 1.07 -24.09 -18.08
N LYS A 143 1.42 -22.83 -17.80
CA LYS A 143 2.80 -22.38 -17.55
C LYS A 143 2.84 -21.31 -16.47
N GLY A 144 3.96 -21.29 -15.73
CA GLY A 144 4.25 -20.31 -14.70
C GLY A 144 4.00 -20.83 -13.29
N CYS A 145 3.95 -19.92 -12.32
CA CYS A 145 3.58 -20.25 -10.95
C CYS A 145 2.10 -20.65 -10.92
N ILE A 146 1.83 -21.89 -10.52
CA ILE A 146 0.47 -22.41 -10.34
C ILE A 146 0.06 -22.21 -8.88
N SER A 147 -1.04 -21.51 -8.64
CA SER A 147 -1.75 -21.52 -7.37
C SER A 147 -2.93 -22.50 -7.44
N VAL A 148 -3.27 -23.13 -6.33
CA VAL A 148 -4.36 -24.11 -6.25
C VAL A 148 -5.23 -23.83 -5.04
N ILE A 149 -6.55 -23.86 -5.25
CA ILE A 149 -7.55 -23.70 -4.19
C ILE A 149 -8.67 -24.71 -4.36
N SER A 150 -9.36 -25.04 -3.27
CA SER A 150 -10.62 -25.78 -3.27
C SER A 150 -11.74 -24.80 -2.96
N CYS A 151 -12.82 -24.83 -3.73
CA CYS A 151 -14.00 -24.04 -3.47
C CYS A 151 -15.24 -24.82 -3.90
N LYS A 152 -16.20 -24.95 -2.98
CA LYS A 152 -17.47 -25.70 -3.19
C LYS A 152 -17.24 -27.10 -3.79
N GLY A 153 -16.23 -27.82 -3.28
CA GLY A 153 -15.89 -29.18 -3.69
C GLY A 153 -15.16 -29.31 -5.03
N LYS A 154 -14.85 -28.19 -5.71
CA LYS A 154 -14.06 -28.19 -6.95
C LYS A 154 -12.67 -27.65 -6.71
N ILE A 155 -11.69 -28.17 -7.45
CA ILE A 155 -10.31 -27.71 -7.41
C ILE A 155 -10.08 -26.74 -8.57
N TYR A 156 -9.47 -25.59 -8.27
CA TYR A 156 -9.14 -24.55 -9.24
C TYR A 156 -7.63 -24.35 -9.27
N LEU A 157 -7.07 -24.35 -10.48
CA LEU A 157 -5.67 -24.07 -10.78
C LEU A 157 -5.57 -22.69 -11.42
N PHE A 158 -4.82 -21.77 -10.83
CA PHE A 158 -4.54 -20.45 -11.42
C PHE A 158 -3.12 -20.40 -11.94
N PHE A 159 -2.96 -19.97 -13.19
CA PHE A 159 -1.66 -19.83 -13.85
C PHE A 159 -1.63 -18.59 -14.75
N LYS A 160 -0.48 -18.26 -15.35
CA LYS A 160 -0.24 -16.96 -16.00
C LYS A 160 -1.26 -16.60 -17.09
N GLN A 161 -1.75 -17.58 -17.84
CA GLN A 161 -2.63 -17.39 -19.00
C GLN A 161 -4.11 -17.69 -18.72
N GLY A 162 -4.47 -18.12 -17.51
CA GLY A 162 -5.84 -18.47 -17.19
C GLY A 162 -5.98 -19.38 -15.98
N MET A 163 -7.06 -20.16 -15.97
CA MET A 163 -7.44 -21.06 -14.90
C MET A 163 -7.80 -22.45 -15.44
N GLY A 164 -7.61 -23.48 -14.63
CA GLY A 164 -8.10 -24.84 -14.87
C GLY A 164 -9.05 -25.27 -13.78
N VAL A 165 -10.21 -25.80 -14.13
CA VAL A 165 -11.11 -26.49 -13.19
C VAL A 165 -10.80 -27.98 -13.27
N VAL A 166 -10.48 -28.58 -12.13
CA VAL A 166 -10.05 -29.98 -12.04
C VAL A 166 -11.18 -30.82 -11.46
N ASP A 167 -11.59 -31.83 -12.22
CA ASP A 167 -12.46 -32.90 -11.74
C ASP A 167 -11.61 -34.15 -11.47
N VAL A 168 -11.68 -34.64 -10.24
CA VAL A 168 -10.87 -35.78 -9.77
C VAL A 168 -11.69 -37.06 -9.89
N HIS A 169 -11.22 -37.98 -10.73
CA HIS A 169 -11.75 -39.35 -10.81
C HIS A 169 -10.88 -40.31 -10.00
N SER A 170 -11.32 -41.55 -9.83
CA SER A 170 -10.59 -42.54 -9.01
C SER A 170 -9.17 -42.83 -9.52
N THR A 171 -8.93 -42.69 -10.83
CA THR A 171 -7.66 -43.09 -11.47
C THR A 171 -6.97 -41.97 -12.26
N PHE A 172 -7.64 -40.83 -12.48
CA PHE A 172 -7.09 -39.70 -13.25
C PHE A 172 -7.80 -38.39 -12.92
N LEU A 173 -7.23 -37.29 -13.39
CA LEU A 173 -7.77 -35.94 -13.36
C LEU A 173 -8.23 -35.54 -14.75
N SER A 174 -9.39 -34.90 -14.84
CA SER A 174 -9.76 -34.13 -16.02
C SER A 174 -9.65 -32.63 -15.70
N ILE A 175 -9.09 -31.86 -16.64
CA ILE A 175 -8.84 -30.43 -16.46
C ILE A 175 -9.53 -29.67 -17.58
N LYS A 176 -10.46 -28.79 -17.22
CA LYS A 176 -11.12 -27.86 -18.13
C LYS A 176 -10.45 -26.49 -18.04
N LEU A 177 -9.82 -26.06 -19.14
CA LEU A 177 -9.08 -24.80 -19.20
C LEU A 177 -9.99 -23.63 -19.59
N HIS A 178 -9.79 -22.51 -18.90
CA HIS A 178 -10.50 -21.25 -19.10
C HIS A 178 -9.47 -20.13 -19.24
N LYS A 179 -9.58 -19.31 -20.30
CA LYS A 179 -8.76 -18.11 -20.44
C LYS A 179 -9.33 -17.07 -19.49
N ILE A 180 -8.46 -16.48 -18.67
CA ILE A 180 -8.85 -15.41 -17.75
C ILE A 180 -7.81 -14.30 -17.89
N ASN A 181 -8.29 -13.07 -17.99
CA ASN A 181 -7.45 -11.88 -17.97
C ASN A 181 -7.37 -11.38 -16.54
N TYR A 182 -6.17 -11.36 -15.96
CA TYR A 182 -5.99 -10.78 -14.63
C TYR A 182 -6.02 -9.25 -14.72
N PRO A 183 -6.76 -8.57 -13.82
CA PRO A 183 -6.80 -7.12 -13.78
C PRO A 183 -5.42 -6.51 -13.62
N SER A 184 -5.21 -5.37 -14.26
CA SER A 184 -4.07 -4.49 -13.98
C SER A 184 -4.23 -3.85 -12.60
N PRO A 185 -3.12 -3.43 -11.96
CA PRO A 185 -3.20 -2.61 -10.75
C PRO A 185 -4.08 -1.38 -10.97
N SER A 186 -4.84 -1.00 -9.95
CA SER A 186 -5.72 0.17 -9.99
C SER A 186 -4.98 1.50 -10.10
N LEU A 187 -3.66 1.53 -9.88
CA LEU A 187 -2.88 2.75 -9.95
C LEU A 187 -1.76 2.65 -10.97
N PRO A 188 -1.44 3.77 -11.63
CA PRO A 188 -0.51 3.79 -12.74
C PRO A 188 0.94 3.59 -12.31
N TRP A 189 1.45 4.14 -11.20
CA TRP A 189 2.88 4.00 -10.84
C TRP A 189 3.26 2.70 -10.11
N ILE A 190 2.30 1.80 -9.90
CA ILE A 190 2.53 0.53 -9.21
C ILE A 190 2.43 -0.64 -10.18
N SER A 191 3.21 -1.67 -9.92
CA SER A 191 3.18 -2.93 -10.64
C SER A 191 2.73 -4.05 -9.70
N CYS A 192 1.87 -4.95 -10.20
CA CYS A 192 1.51 -6.15 -9.46
C CYS A 192 2.77 -7.02 -9.30
N TYR A 193 3.21 -7.17 -8.04
CA TYR A 193 4.39 -7.92 -7.69
C TYR A 193 4.05 -9.37 -7.34
N ALA A 194 2.97 -9.56 -6.57
CA ALA A 194 2.48 -10.87 -6.18
C ALA A 194 0.97 -10.99 -6.37
N ARG A 195 0.53 -12.20 -6.75
CA ARG A 195 -0.88 -12.57 -6.85
C ARG A 195 -1.16 -13.70 -5.87
N PHE A 196 -2.16 -13.50 -5.04
CA PHE A 196 -2.64 -14.48 -4.08
C PHE A 196 -4.06 -14.86 -4.46
N PHE A 197 -4.37 -16.15 -4.32
CA PHE A 197 -5.70 -16.69 -4.55
C PHE A 197 -6.15 -17.39 -3.28
N LEU A 198 -7.41 -17.20 -2.92
CA LEU A 198 -8.00 -17.85 -1.76
C LEU A 198 -9.49 -18.09 -1.97
N GLU A 199 -10.02 -19.01 -1.20
CA GLU A 199 -11.45 -19.20 -1.00
C GLU A 199 -11.88 -18.47 0.27
N SER A 200 -13.04 -17.83 0.22
CA SER A 200 -13.70 -17.26 1.39
C SER A 200 -15.22 -17.35 1.20
N CYS A 201 -15.92 -17.92 2.19
CA CYS A 201 -17.38 -18.05 2.20
C CYS A 201 -17.99 -18.68 0.93
N GLY A 202 -17.30 -19.64 0.30
CA GLY A 202 -17.71 -20.32 -0.92
C GLY A 202 -17.52 -19.49 -2.19
N GLU A 203 -16.72 -18.43 -2.13
CA GLU A 203 -16.37 -17.57 -3.25
C GLU A 203 -14.85 -17.54 -3.44
N ILE A 204 -14.41 -17.18 -4.66
CA ILE A 204 -12.99 -17.18 -5.02
C ILE A 204 -12.52 -15.73 -5.13
N PHE A 205 -11.43 -15.43 -4.43
CA PHE A 205 -10.80 -14.11 -4.43
C PHE A 205 -9.39 -14.15 -4.99
N HIS A 206 -9.03 -13.06 -5.67
CA HIS A 206 -7.69 -12.74 -6.14
C HIS A 206 -7.25 -11.44 -5.47
N VAL A 207 -6.08 -11.48 -4.81
CA VAL A 207 -5.44 -10.29 -4.25
C VAL A 207 -4.18 -9.98 -5.02
N ALA A 208 -4.13 -8.80 -5.64
CA ALA A 208 -2.95 -8.25 -6.30
C ALA A 208 -2.20 -7.33 -5.34
N GLU A 209 -1.09 -7.81 -4.79
CA GLU A 209 -0.15 -7.00 -4.02
C GLU A 209 0.73 -6.23 -5.00
N SER A 210 0.69 -4.91 -4.87
CA SER A 210 1.34 -3.99 -5.80
C SER A 210 2.37 -3.12 -5.10
N ARG A 211 3.51 -2.99 -5.76
CA ARG A 211 4.67 -2.21 -5.30
C ARG A 211 4.98 -1.10 -6.27
N PHE A 212 5.69 -0.11 -5.78
CA PHE A 212 6.18 0.97 -6.63
C PHE A 212 7.21 0.43 -7.62
N GLY A 213 7.04 0.67 -8.93
CA GLY A 213 7.98 0.24 -9.97
C GLY A 213 8.39 -1.26 -9.94
N ILE A 214 9.48 -1.59 -10.65
CA ILE A 214 9.94 -2.99 -10.84
C ILE A 214 10.94 -3.42 -9.74
N SER A 215 11.53 -2.48 -9.00
CA SER A 215 12.67 -2.73 -8.10
C SER A 215 12.48 -2.26 -6.65
N HIS A 216 11.24 -1.96 -6.21
CA HIS A 216 10.99 -1.51 -4.83
C HIS A 216 10.42 -2.65 -3.98
N ASN A 217 10.92 -2.76 -2.74
CA ASN A 217 10.55 -3.80 -1.80
C ASN A 217 9.43 -3.38 -0.84
N LEU A 218 8.84 -2.19 -0.99
CA LEU A 218 7.80 -1.71 -0.08
C LEU A 218 6.40 -1.88 -0.71
N PRO A 219 5.50 -2.65 -0.09
CA PRO A 219 4.12 -2.76 -0.53
C PRO A 219 3.44 -1.38 -0.47
N GLN A 220 2.63 -1.08 -1.49
CA GLN A 220 1.88 0.17 -1.56
C GLN A 220 0.37 -0.07 -1.48
N LYS A 221 -0.11 -1.17 -2.07
CA LYS A 221 -1.55 -1.44 -2.18
C LYS A 221 -1.83 -2.92 -2.34
N CYS A 222 -2.99 -3.34 -1.85
CA CYS A 222 -3.61 -4.62 -2.18
C CYS A 222 -4.96 -4.38 -2.88
N ASP A 223 -5.04 -4.75 -4.16
CA ASP A 223 -6.30 -4.76 -4.90
C ASP A 223 -6.96 -6.13 -4.77
N VAL A 224 -8.25 -6.16 -4.43
CA VAL A 224 -9.00 -7.39 -4.18
C VAL A 224 -10.07 -7.52 -5.24
N PHE A 225 -10.15 -8.72 -5.81
CA PHE A 225 -11.12 -9.06 -6.83
C PHE A 225 -11.80 -10.36 -6.47
N LYS A 226 -13.09 -10.45 -6.80
CA LYS A 226 -13.90 -11.66 -6.72
C LYS A 226 -14.11 -12.22 -8.12
N LEU A 227 -13.97 -13.54 -8.27
CA LEU A 227 -14.24 -14.21 -9.54
C LEU A 227 -15.74 -14.37 -9.74
N ASP A 228 -16.26 -13.84 -10.83
CA ASP A 228 -17.57 -14.22 -11.34
C ASP A 228 -17.41 -15.47 -12.22
N VAL A 229 -17.84 -16.61 -11.70
CA VAL A 229 -17.71 -17.90 -12.39
C VAL A 229 -18.61 -18.00 -13.63
N SER A 230 -19.66 -17.16 -13.72
CA SER A 230 -20.58 -17.17 -14.87
C SER A 230 -19.96 -16.50 -16.10
N THR A 231 -19.27 -15.38 -15.89
CA THR A 231 -18.58 -14.60 -16.94
C THR A 231 -17.12 -14.98 -17.10
N MET A 232 -16.52 -15.62 -16.08
CA MET A 232 -15.08 -15.87 -15.95
C MET A 232 -14.24 -14.59 -15.85
N ASP A 233 -14.83 -13.52 -15.34
CA ASP A 233 -14.18 -12.22 -15.13
C ASP A 233 -13.98 -11.88 -13.65
N TRP A 234 -13.08 -10.94 -13.39
CA TRP A 234 -12.74 -10.46 -12.06
C TRP A 234 -13.47 -9.14 -11.76
N VAL A 235 -14.23 -9.12 -10.67
CA VAL A 235 -14.94 -7.93 -10.20
C VAL A 235 -14.20 -7.36 -8.99
N MET A 236 -13.90 -6.05 -9.00
CA MET A 236 -13.22 -5.39 -7.88
C MET A 236 -14.10 -5.40 -6.63
N VAL A 237 -13.49 -5.59 -5.47
CA VAL A 237 -14.14 -5.64 -4.16
C VAL A 237 -13.56 -4.55 -3.27
N ASP A 238 -14.45 -3.73 -2.71
CA ASP A 238 -14.08 -2.58 -1.88
C ASP A 238 -14.14 -2.87 -0.38
N ASN A 239 -14.82 -3.94 0.02
CA ASN A 239 -14.97 -4.33 1.42
C ASN A 239 -15.01 -5.87 1.58
N LEU A 240 -14.39 -6.39 2.63
CA LEU A 240 -14.41 -7.81 2.99
C LEU A 240 -15.49 -8.14 4.05
N GLY A 241 -16.23 -7.15 4.54
CA GLY A 241 -17.15 -7.32 5.65
C GLY A 241 -16.40 -7.71 6.92
N ASP A 242 -16.86 -8.76 7.60
CA ASP A 242 -16.20 -9.31 8.79
C ASP A 242 -14.95 -10.15 8.48
N GLN A 243 -14.59 -10.36 7.21
CA GLN A 243 -13.45 -11.22 6.88
C GLN A 243 -12.12 -10.47 6.97
N ILE A 244 -11.07 -11.19 7.41
CA ILE A 244 -9.68 -10.83 7.14
C ILE A 244 -9.04 -11.86 6.21
N PHE A 245 -8.10 -11.41 5.39
CA PHE A 245 -7.35 -12.28 4.50
C PHE A 245 -5.92 -12.47 5.01
N LEU A 246 -5.48 -13.72 5.13
CA LEU A 246 -4.15 -14.10 5.55
C LEU A 246 -3.39 -14.64 4.33
N LEU A 247 -2.51 -13.82 3.75
CA LEU A 247 -1.82 -14.14 2.50
C LEU A 247 -0.43 -14.73 2.75
N GLY A 248 -0.04 -15.69 1.94
CA GLY A 248 1.24 -16.38 2.05
C GLY A 248 1.44 -17.42 0.94
N LEU A 249 2.30 -18.41 1.19
CA LEU A 249 2.49 -19.56 0.29
C LEU A 249 1.16 -20.25 -0.04
N TYR A 250 0.29 -20.32 0.96
CA TYR A 250 -1.12 -20.60 0.85
C TYR A 250 -1.84 -19.46 1.56
N SER A 251 -2.99 -19.07 1.01
CA SER A 251 -3.78 -17.95 1.50
C SER A 251 -5.12 -18.45 2.02
N THR A 252 -5.64 -17.81 3.05
CA THR A 252 -6.89 -18.23 3.71
C THR A 252 -7.64 -17.02 4.27
N SER A 253 -8.89 -17.24 4.65
CA SER A 253 -9.80 -16.22 5.20
C SER A 253 -10.33 -16.68 6.56
N VAL A 254 -10.51 -15.73 7.47
CA VAL A 254 -11.16 -15.97 8.78
C VAL A 254 -12.02 -14.78 9.19
N PRO A 255 -13.11 -15.01 9.97
CA PRO A 255 -13.88 -13.93 10.56
C PRO A 255 -13.05 -13.16 11.60
N ALA A 256 -13.12 -11.83 11.56
CA ALA A 256 -12.34 -10.92 12.37
C ALA A 256 -12.93 -10.77 13.78
N THR A 257 -14.26 -10.59 13.85
CA THR A 257 -14.99 -10.33 15.10
C THR A 257 -14.78 -11.45 16.12
N ASP A 258 -14.80 -12.71 15.67
CA ASP A 258 -14.60 -13.88 16.53
C ASP A 258 -13.19 -13.96 17.14
N LEU A 259 -12.24 -13.23 16.55
CA LEU A 259 -10.83 -13.21 16.94
C LEU A 259 -10.41 -11.90 17.61
N GLY A 260 -11.33 -10.93 17.77
CA GLY A 260 -11.01 -9.59 18.25
C GLY A 260 -10.09 -8.80 17.31
N LEU A 261 -10.06 -9.16 16.02
CA LEU A 261 -9.26 -8.49 14.99
C LEU A 261 -10.09 -7.44 14.26
N LYS A 262 -9.40 -6.48 13.63
CA LYS A 262 -10.06 -5.45 12.82
C LYS A 262 -10.61 -6.08 11.52
N PRO A 263 -11.92 -5.97 11.24
CA PRO A 263 -12.51 -6.43 9.98
C PRO A 263 -11.94 -5.70 8.76
N GLY A 264 -11.94 -6.36 7.59
CA GLY A 264 -11.50 -5.72 6.34
C GLY A 264 -9.99 -5.57 6.18
N CYS A 265 -9.19 -6.24 7.01
CA CYS A 265 -7.73 -6.20 6.96
C CYS A 265 -7.14 -7.37 6.16
N ILE A 266 -6.02 -7.10 5.49
CA ILE A 266 -5.24 -8.09 4.75
C ILE A 266 -3.85 -8.19 5.36
N TYR A 267 -3.47 -9.39 5.81
CA TYR A 267 -2.20 -9.67 6.47
C TYR A 267 -1.26 -10.46 5.55
N PHE A 268 -0.01 -10.02 5.40
CA PHE A 268 0.95 -10.68 4.51
C PHE A 268 2.39 -10.44 4.92
N CYS A 269 3.30 -11.28 4.42
CA CYS A 269 4.74 -11.13 4.60
C CYS A 269 5.44 -11.03 3.25
N LEU A 270 6.50 -10.22 3.21
CA LEU A 270 7.36 -10.14 2.04
C LEU A 270 8.36 -11.29 2.05
N TYR A 271 8.75 -11.74 0.85
CA TYR A 271 9.74 -12.79 0.72
C TYR A 271 11.07 -12.39 1.37
N GLY A 272 11.57 -13.23 2.28
CA GLY A 272 12.82 -12.99 3.00
C GLY A 272 12.74 -11.93 4.11
N ASP A 273 11.55 -11.41 4.42
CA ASP A 273 11.31 -10.52 5.56
C ASP A 273 10.57 -11.25 6.68
N THR A 274 10.86 -10.90 7.93
CA THR A 274 10.15 -11.37 9.13
C THR A 274 9.08 -10.39 9.59
N SER A 275 8.92 -9.25 8.90
CA SER A 275 7.87 -8.28 9.18
C SER A 275 6.50 -8.78 8.70
N LEU A 276 5.48 -8.48 9.49
CA LEU A 276 4.09 -8.67 9.11
C LEU A 276 3.52 -7.33 8.63
N TYR A 277 2.95 -7.32 7.44
CA TYR A 277 2.27 -6.18 6.87
C TYR A 277 0.77 -6.38 7.02
N MET A 278 0.09 -5.32 7.44
CA MET A 278 -1.36 -5.23 7.51
C MET A 278 -1.80 -4.11 6.57
N PHE A 279 -2.59 -4.44 5.56
CA PHE A 279 -3.28 -3.47 4.72
C PHE A 279 -4.72 -3.35 5.17
N ASP A 280 -5.12 -2.13 5.51
CA ASP A 280 -6.49 -1.81 5.86
C ASP A 280 -7.26 -1.37 4.61
N MET A 281 -8.31 -2.11 4.25
CA MET A 281 -9.08 -1.78 3.05
C MET A 281 -9.97 -0.55 3.20
N HIS A 282 -10.35 -0.17 4.43
CA HIS A 282 -11.27 0.93 4.67
C HIS A 282 -10.59 2.29 4.48
N ASP A 283 -9.37 2.47 5.00
CA ASP A 283 -8.62 3.73 4.86
C ASP A 283 -7.41 3.65 3.92
N GLY A 284 -7.08 2.46 3.42
CA GLY A 284 -5.96 2.24 2.49
C GLY A 284 -4.58 2.31 3.14
N THR A 285 -4.50 2.28 4.47
CA THR A 285 -3.22 2.34 5.19
C THR A 285 -2.48 1.01 5.19
N ILE A 286 -1.15 1.09 5.26
CA ILE A 286 -0.29 -0.06 5.50
C ILE A 286 0.44 0.12 6.83
N THR A 287 0.24 -0.81 7.75
CA THR A 287 0.99 -0.93 9.00
C THR A 287 2.00 -2.08 8.86
N ASN A 288 3.21 -1.88 9.37
CA ASN A 288 4.22 -2.93 9.46
C ASN A 288 4.51 -3.22 10.92
N THR A 289 4.43 -4.48 11.33
CA THR A 289 4.82 -4.93 12.66
C THR A 289 5.96 -5.93 12.58
N LEU A 290 6.74 -6.02 13.66
CA LEU A 290 7.76 -7.05 13.83
C LEU A 290 7.22 -8.12 14.79
N PRO A 291 6.53 -9.16 14.27
CA PRO A 291 5.86 -10.17 15.09
C PRO A 291 6.83 -10.95 15.99
N CYS A 292 8.11 -11.02 15.62
CA CYS A 292 9.19 -11.48 16.49
C CYS A 292 10.36 -10.49 16.40
N PRO A 293 10.72 -9.79 17.49
CA PRO A 293 11.83 -8.84 17.49
C PRO A 293 13.21 -9.53 17.44
N LYS A 294 13.27 -10.83 17.79
CA LYS A 294 14.51 -11.59 17.68
C LYS A 294 14.82 -11.86 16.21
N LYS A 295 15.99 -11.39 15.76
CA LYS A 295 16.49 -11.70 14.42
C LYS A 295 16.65 -13.22 14.29
N ILE A 296 15.89 -13.81 13.39
CA ILE A 296 16.04 -15.21 13.01
C ILE A 296 16.94 -15.23 11.78
N PRO A 297 18.23 -15.60 11.87
CA PRO A 297 19.16 -15.49 10.76
C PRO A 297 18.87 -16.50 9.65
N TYR A 298 18.32 -17.66 10.02
CA TYR A 298 18.00 -18.74 9.11
C TYR A 298 16.65 -19.35 9.47
N TRP A 299 15.69 -19.22 8.55
CA TRP A 299 14.34 -19.74 8.71
C TRP A 299 13.77 -20.20 7.38
N LYS A 300 12.72 -21.00 7.48
CA LYS A 300 11.79 -21.34 6.40
C LYS A 300 10.38 -21.01 6.86
N GLY A 301 9.55 -20.61 5.92
CA GLY A 301 8.27 -19.96 6.19
C GLY A 301 8.27 -18.57 5.59
N PRO A 302 7.45 -17.63 6.08
CA PRO A 302 6.41 -17.88 7.07
C PRO A 302 5.21 -18.63 6.48
N PHE A 303 4.42 -19.27 7.33
CA PHE A 303 3.17 -19.92 6.92
C PHE A 303 2.09 -19.76 8.00
N TRP A 304 0.82 -19.81 7.59
CA TRP A 304 -0.31 -19.54 8.49
C TRP A 304 -0.85 -20.82 9.13
N VAL A 305 -0.87 -20.86 10.46
CA VAL A 305 -1.62 -21.87 11.21
C VAL A 305 -2.94 -21.24 11.63
N VAL A 306 -4.04 -21.76 11.07
CA VAL A 306 -5.39 -21.28 11.34
C VAL A 306 -6.19 -22.40 12.02
N PRO A 307 -6.53 -22.25 13.29
CA PRO A 307 -7.43 -23.18 13.99
C PRO A 307 -8.82 -23.20 13.32
N ASN A 308 -9.45 -24.38 13.22
CA ASN A 308 -10.83 -24.49 12.74
C ASN A 308 -11.79 -24.13 13.88
N CYS A 309 -12.02 -22.83 14.09
CA CYS A 309 -12.89 -22.32 15.15
C CYS A 309 -14.37 -22.40 14.73
N LYS A 310 -14.99 -23.58 14.80
CA LYS A 310 -16.45 -23.65 14.90
C LYS A 310 -16.86 -23.41 16.36
N PHE A 311 -16.90 -22.15 16.79
CA PHE A 311 -17.53 -21.82 18.07
C PHE A 311 -19.02 -21.56 17.87
N GLN A 312 -19.85 -22.36 18.54
CA GLN A 312 -21.25 -22.03 18.80
C GLN A 312 -21.29 -20.96 19.88
N VAL A 313 -21.30 -19.68 19.50
CA VAL A 313 -21.77 -18.62 20.40
C VAL A 313 -23.22 -18.34 20.04
N LYS A 314 -24.15 -18.84 20.86
CA LYS A 314 -25.52 -18.33 20.89
C LYS A 314 -25.44 -16.87 21.34
N LYS A 315 -25.56 -15.93 20.42
CA LYS A 315 -25.89 -14.54 20.75
C LYS A 315 -27.40 -14.39 20.71
N GLU A 316 -28.00 -14.20 21.89
CA GLU A 316 -29.33 -13.61 21.99
C GLU A 316 -29.24 -12.17 21.46
N VAL A 317 -30.03 -11.89 20.42
CA VAL A 317 -30.22 -10.55 19.91
C VAL A 317 -31.27 -9.87 20.78
N VAL A 318 -30.84 -8.95 21.64
CA VAL A 318 -31.75 -7.98 22.26
C VAL A 318 -32.16 -6.98 21.19
N LYS A 319 -33.44 -7.01 20.80
CA LYS A 319 -34.04 -5.98 19.94
C LYS A 319 -34.15 -4.68 20.71
N LEU A 320 -33.43 -3.65 20.29
CA LEU A 320 -33.76 -2.26 20.59
C LEU A 320 -34.85 -1.82 19.62
N GLN A 321 -36.01 -1.46 20.16
CA GLN A 321 -37.07 -0.79 19.41
C GLN A 321 -36.68 0.68 19.23
N GLU A 322 -36.64 1.14 17.99
CA GLU A 322 -36.64 2.56 17.67
C GLU A 322 -38.06 3.10 17.83
N SER A 323 -38.23 4.10 18.68
CA SER A 323 -39.45 4.91 18.75
C SER A 323 -39.37 6.03 17.71
N THR A 324 -40.45 6.18 16.94
CA THR A 324 -40.66 7.30 16.02
C THR A 324 -41.15 8.51 16.82
N HIS A 325 -40.39 9.60 16.78
CA HIS A 325 -40.91 10.93 17.11
C HIS A 325 -40.94 11.79 15.85
N GLN A 326 -42.14 12.22 15.47
CA GLN A 326 -42.37 13.30 14.51
C GLN A 326 -42.43 14.64 15.26
N GLY A 327 -41.85 15.68 14.64
CA GLY A 327 -42.27 17.07 14.79
C GLY A 327 -41.26 18.03 15.42
N ASN A 328 -40.51 18.77 14.58
CA ASN A 328 -40.76 20.20 14.35
C ASN A 328 -39.93 20.74 13.17
N GLN A 329 -40.49 21.73 12.47
CA GLN A 329 -39.91 22.45 11.34
C GLN A 329 -38.57 23.10 11.71
N GLU A 330 -37.49 22.76 11.01
CA GLU A 330 -36.19 23.41 11.14
C GLU A 330 -36.03 24.60 10.18
N TRP A 331 -35.50 25.69 10.72
CA TRP A 331 -35.02 26.86 9.97
C TRP A 331 -33.90 26.41 9.01
N GLY A 332 -33.99 26.78 7.73
CA GLY A 332 -32.98 26.38 6.76
C GLY A 332 -31.70 27.19 6.90
N TRP A 333 -30.53 26.54 6.97
CA TRP A 333 -29.20 27.16 6.86
C TRP A 333 -29.00 27.99 5.58
N LYS A 334 -29.94 27.93 4.64
CA LYS A 334 -29.98 28.70 3.39
C LYS A 334 -30.47 30.14 3.58
N ASP A 335 -31.04 30.47 4.74
CA ASP A 335 -31.69 31.75 5.02
C ASP A 335 -30.85 32.69 5.92
N LEU A 336 -29.56 32.37 6.11
CA LEU A 336 -28.65 33.21 6.89
C LEU A 336 -28.32 34.51 6.13
N PRO A 337 -28.43 35.70 6.76
CA PRO A 337 -28.01 36.97 6.16
C PRO A 337 -26.56 36.94 5.67
N VAL A 338 -26.31 37.59 4.53
CA VAL A 338 -25.00 37.65 3.86
C VAL A 338 -23.92 38.20 4.80
N GLU A 339 -24.27 39.19 5.63
CA GLU A 339 -23.37 39.85 6.57
C GLU A 339 -22.88 38.88 7.67
N LEU A 340 -23.73 37.93 8.10
CA LEU A 340 -23.34 36.89 9.05
C LEU A 340 -22.48 35.82 8.38
N LEU A 341 -22.74 35.51 7.11
CA LEU A 341 -21.91 34.59 6.33
C LEU A 341 -20.50 35.18 6.07
N GLU A 342 -20.40 36.47 5.75
CA GLU A 342 -19.11 37.18 5.63
C GLU A 342 -18.35 37.20 6.95
N LEU A 343 -19.05 37.47 8.06
CA LEU A 343 -18.46 37.45 9.39
C LEU A 343 -17.93 36.06 9.75
N ILE A 344 -18.73 35.00 9.55
CA ILE A 344 -18.32 33.63 9.82
C ILE A 344 -17.08 33.30 8.98
N ALA A 345 -17.12 33.55 7.66
CA ALA A 345 -16.01 33.28 6.75
C ALA A 345 -14.70 33.96 7.17
N SER A 346 -14.76 35.16 7.77
CA SER A 346 -13.58 35.90 8.25
C SER A 346 -12.83 35.24 9.42
N PHE A 347 -13.46 34.29 10.12
CA PHE A 347 -12.87 33.57 11.26
C PHE A 347 -12.45 32.12 10.95
N LEU A 348 -12.62 31.66 9.71
CA LEU A 348 -12.40 30.25 9.37
C LEU A 348 -10.95 29.97 8.96
N PHE A 349 -10.41 28.85 9.42
CA PHE A 349 -9.16 28.29 8.94
C PHE A 349 -9.36 27.52 7.63
N LEU A 350 -8.28 27.17 6.93
CA LEU A 350 -8.31 26.59 5.58
C LEU A 350 -9.32 25.45 5.39
N GLY A 351 -9.34 24.47 6.31
CA GLY A 351 -10.27 23.34 6.25
C GLY A 351 -11.74 23.76 6.42
N ASP A 352 -12.00 24.76 7.25
CA ASP A 352 -13.34 25.27 7.52
C ASP A 352 -13.82 26.21 6.41
N CYS A 353 -12.93 26.96 5.77
CA CYS A 353 -13.21 27.75 4.56
C CYS A 353 -13.69 26.86 3.40
N ILE A 354 -13.05 25.71 3.19
CA ILE A 354 -13.45 24.76 2.14
C ILE A 354 -14.83 24.18 2.46
N ARG A 355 -15.08 23.78 3.72
CA ARG A 355 -16.40 23.31 4.17
C ARG A 355 -17.47 24.37 3.99
N PHE A 356 -17.19 25.59 4.42
CA PHE A 356 -18.09 26.74 4.31
C PHE A 356 -18.54 26.96 2.87
N ARG A 357 -17.61 26.91 1.91
CA ARG A 357 -17.91 27.01 0.47
C ARG A 357 -18.70 25.82 -0.08
N LEU A 358 -18.50 24.62 0.46
CA LEU A 358 -19.16 23.38 0.02
C LEU A 358 -20.59 23.19 0.58
N THR A 359 -21.05 24.05 1.49
CA THR A 359 -22.39 23.92 2.11
C THR A 359 -23.54 24.14 1.13
N CYS A 360 -23.55 25.28 0.40
CA CYS A 360 -24.55 25.57 -0.62
C CYS A 360 -24.15 26.73 -1.54
N LYS A 361 -24.90 26.90 -2.65
CA LYS A 361 -24.70 27.99 -3.63
C LYS A 361 -24.84 29.41 -3.05
N SER A 362 -25.57 29.60 -1.95
CA SER A 362 -25.63 30.91 -1.29
C SER A 362 -24.30 31.21 -0.61
N TRP A 363 -23.76 30.26 0.15
CA TRP A 363 -22.51 30.44 0.90
C TRP A 363 -21.29 30.53 -0.01
N ILE A 364 -21.28 29.83 -1.16
CA ILE A 364 -20.24 30.00 -2.19
C ILE A 364 -20.28 31.40 -2.82
N SER A 365 -21.47 32.00 -2.97
CA SER A 365 -21.66 33.32 -3.61
C SER A 365 -21.24 34.49 -2.73
N VAL A 366 -21.23 34.30 -1.41
CA VAL A 366 -20.76 35.30 -0.43
C VAL A 366 -19.23 35.34 -0.33
N THR A 367 -18.54 34.33 -0.87
CA THR A 367 -17.08 34.37 -0.92
C THR A 367 -16.61 35.04 -2.21
N PRO A 368 -15.86 36.16 -2.16
CA PRO A 368 -15.26 36.73 -3.35
C PRO A 368 -14.33 35.70 -4.03
N PRO A 369 -14.14 35.76 -5.37
CA PRO A 369 -12.94 35.18 -5.95
C PRO A 369 -11.77 35.83 -5.20
N LEU A 370 -10.91 35.02 -4.60
CA LEU A 370 -9.75 35.49 -3.86
C LEU A 370 -8.76 36.12 -4.85
N ARG A 371 -9.08 37.31 -5.34
CA ARG A 371 -8.05 38.27 -5.71
C ARG A 371 -7.38 38.68 -4.41
N ALA A 372 -6.06 38.70 -4.45
CA ALA A 372 -5.24 39.27 -3.39
C ALA A 372 -5.93 40.54 -2.86
N ASN A 373 -6.14 40.60 -1.55
CA ASN A 373 -6.73 41.71 -0.81
C ASN A 373 -8.26 41.84 -0.89
N CYS A 374 -8.93 41.39 0.16
CA CYS A 374 -10.05 42.12 0.77
C CYS A 374 -10.12 41.80 2.28
N LEU A 375 -9.78 42.81 3.09
CA LEU A 375 -10.13 43.02 4.51
C LEU A 375 -9.58 42.04 5.57
N PHE A 376 -8.25 41.88 5.62
CA PHE A 376 -7.55 41.48 6.84
C PHE A 376 -7.23 42.72 7.67
N ASN A 377 -8.06 43.06 8.65
CA ASN A 377 -7.70 44.06 9.66
C ASN A 377 -8.41 43.75 10.99
N LYS A 378 -7.73 42.98 11.86
CA LYS A 378 -7.65 43.22 13.31
C LYS A 378 -6.72 42.31 14.14
N PHE A 379 -5.93 41.42 13.53
CA PHE A 379 -4.86 40.71 14.24
C PHE A 379 -3.57 40.78 13.43
N GLU A 380 -2.49 41.27 14.05
CA GLU A 380 -1.14 41.49 13.48
C GLU A 380 -0.37 40.19 13.11
N PHE A 381 -1.06 39.08 12.86
CA PHE A 381 -0.44 37.81 12.49
C PHE A 381 -1.03 37.31 11.19
N GLU A 382 -0.20 37.21 10.14
CA GLU A 382 -0.53 36.43 8.95
C GLU A 382 -0.93 35.00 9.40
N PRO A 383 -2.05 34.45 8.90
CA PRO A 383 -2.48 33.13 9.33
C PRO A 383 -1.40 32.08 9.00
N PRO A 384 -1.13 31.13 9.92
CA PRO A 384 -0.10 30.10 9.75
C PRO A 384 -0.25 29.34 8.42
N GLN A 385 0.75 29.41 7.54
CA GLN A 385 0.77 28.67 6.26
C GLN A 385 1.18 27.20 6.45
N VAL A 386 0.54 26.52 7.40
CA VAL A 386 0.84 25.13 7.71
C VAL A 386 0.46 24.24 6.52
N PRO A 387 1.39 23.43 5.97
CA PRO A 387 1.02 22.43 4.97
C PRO A 387 0.08 21.38 5.57
N TRP A 388 -1.01 21.07 4.88
CA TRP A 388 -1.94 20.01 5.25
C TRP A 388 -1.64 18.77 4.43
N LEU A 389 -1.79 17.59 5.04
CA LEU A 389 -1.70 16.35 4.29
C LEU A 389 -3.08 16.02 3.72
N MET A 390 -3.21 16.00 2.40
CA MET A 390 -4.41 15.56 1.72
C MET A 390 -4.27 14.11 1.30
N SER A 391 -5.25 13.26 1.61
CA SER A 391 -5.29 11.87 1.15
C SER A 391 -6.59 11.52 0.44
N PHE A 392 -6.50 10.55 -0.46
CA PHE A 392 -7.64 9.95 -1.15
C PHE A 392 -7.77 8.48 -0.73
N PRO A 393 -8.94 8.02 -0.28
CA PRO A 393 -9.20 6.60 -0.06
C PRO A 393 -9.03 5.79 -1.35
N LYS A 394 -8.86 4.47 -1.19
CA LYS A 394 -8.62 3.52 -2.30
C LYS A 394 -9.68 3.59 -3.41
N THR A 395 -10.94 3.74 -3.03
CA THR A 395 -12.06 4.09 -3.91
C THR A 395 -12.51 5.48 -3.51
N ASN A 396 -11.87 6.49 -4.07
CA ASN A 396 -12.33 7.85 -3.89
C ASN A 396 -13.60 8.03 -4.72
N GLN A 397 -14.76 7.79 -4.11
CA GLN A 397 -16.05 8.23 -4.64
C GLN A 397 -16.21 9.76 -4.48
N GLY A 398 -15.16 10.51 -4.82
CA GLY A 398 -14.98 11.93 -4.53
C GLY A 398 -14.54 12.26 -3.10
N VAL A 399 -14.46 11.27 -2.20
CA VAL A 399 -14.06 11.50 -0.81
C VAL A 399 -12.56 11.76 -0.70
N CYS A 400 -12.16 12.79 0.05
CA CYS A 400 -10.78 13.04 0.44
C CYS A 400 -10.69 13.44 1.92
N LYS A 401 -9.53 13.19 2.55
CA LYS A 401 -9.27 13.54 3.95
C LYS A 401 -8.12 14.52 4.03
N LEU A 402 -8.26 15.54 4.87
CA LEU A 402 -7.23 16.51 5.21
C LEU A 402 -6.77 16.29 6.64
N TYR A 403 -5.47 16.16 6.85
CA TYR A 403 -4.86 15.99 8.16
C TYR A 403 -4.01 17.20 8.49
N HIS A 404 -4.21 17.75 9.67
CA HIS A 404 -3.32 18.78 10.19
C HIS A 404 -2.03 18.11 10.69
N PRO A 405 -0.84 18.67 10.45
CA PRO A 405 0.41 18.01 10.83
C PRO A 405 0.62 17.92 12.35
N VAL A 406 -0.08 18.75 13.13
CA VAL A 406 0.03 18.81 14.60
C VAL A 406 -1.17 18.20 15.32
N TYR A 407 -2.37 18.30 14.75
CA TYR A 407 -3.61 17.87 15.42
C TYR A 407 -4.01 16.50 14.87
N GLY A 408 -4.41 15.58 15.74
CA GLY A 408 -4.78 14.20 15.36
C GLY A 408 -6.10 14.09 14.58
N ASP A 409 -6.86 15.18 14.46
CA ASP A 409 -8.14 15.19 13.76
C ASP A 409 -7.96 15.20 12.23
N ALA A 410 -8.79 14.40 11.56
CA ALA A 410 -8.87 14.34 10.12
C ALA A 410 -10.21 14.91 9.63
N TYR A 411 -10.13 15.79 8.63
CA TYR A 411 -11.26 16.47 8.05
C TYR A 411 -11.66 15.76 6.75
N THR A 412 -12.86 15.19 6.70
CA THR A 412 -13.36 14.56 5.47
C THR A 412 -14.07 15.59 4.59
N MET A 413 -13.81 15.55 3.30
CA MET A 413 -14.48 16.35 2.26
C MET A 413 -14.97 15.42 1.16
N ASN A 414 -16.06 15.80 0.49
CA ASN A 414 -16.58 15.06 -0.66
C ASN A 414 -16.62 15.99 -1.88
N ILE A 415 -15.86 15.62 -2.91
CA ILE A 415 -15.71 16.33 -4.17
C ILE A 415 -15.94 15.30 -5.30
N PRO A 416 -17.20 15.05 -5.71
CA PRO A 416 -17.55 14.01 -6.67
C PRO A 416 -16.78 14.08 -7.99
N GLU A 417 -16.38 15.28 -8.41
CA GLU A 417 -15.59 15.53 -9.63
C GLU A 417 -14.19 14.92 -9.56
N LEU A 418 -13.68 14.66 -8.36
CA LEU A 418 -12.40 13.99 -8.13
C LEU A 418 -12.56 12.49 -7.94
N ALA A 419 -13.73 11.92 -8.26
CA ALA A 419 -13.91 10.49 -8.18
C ALA A 419 -12.93 9.75 -9.11
N ASP A 420 -12.26 8.72 -8.60
CA ASP A 420 -11.20 7.98 -9.31
C ASP A 420 -10.00 8.83 -9.78
N ALA A 421 -9.92 10.10 -9.35
CA ALA A 421 -8.82 10.97 -9.69
C ALA A 421 -7.60 10.71 -8.79
N ILE A 422 -6.42 10.84 -9.35
CA ILE A 422 -5.18 10.46 -8.70
C ILE A 422 -4.23 11.66 -8.63
N ILE A 423 -3.72 11.98 -7.44
CA ILE A 423 -2.71 13.03 -7.28
C ILE A 423 -1.39 12.58 -7.92
N ARG A 424 -0.88 13.39 -8.86
CA ARG A 424 0.42 13.23 -9.49
C ARG A 424 1.48 14.13 -8.89
N ASN A 425 1.15 15.37 -8.55
CA ASN A 425 2.04 16.31 -7.87
C ASN A 425 1.23 17.38 -7.14
N ALA A 426 1.80 18.05 -6.14
CA ALA A 426 1.24 19.26 -5.53
C ALA A 426 2.31 20.35 -5.41
N LYS A 427 2.09 21.51 -6.05
CA LYS A 427 2.99 22.66 -5.99
C LYS A 427 2.18 23.95 -6.25
N TYR A 428 2.63 25.07 -5.69
CA TYR A 428 2.00 26.39 -5.92
C TYR A 428 0.51 26.50 -5.54
N GLY A 429 0.03 25.66 -4.61
CA GLY A 429 -1.39 25.58 -4.27
C GLY A 429 -2.25 24.80 -5.28
N TRP A 430 -1.65 24.18 -6.30
CA TRP A 430 -2.31 23.37 -7.30
C TRP A 430 -1.94 21.90 -7.19
N LEU A 431 -2.90 21.02 -7.42
CA LEU A 431 -2.71 19.60 -7.61
C LEU A 431 -2.67 19.30 -9.10
N LEU A 432 -1.62 18.62 -9.58
CA LEU A 432 -1.67 17.93 -10.86
C LEU A 432 -2.34 16.57 -10.64
N MET A 433 -3.45 16.33 -11.34
CA MET A 433 -4.28 15.15 -11.19
C MET A 433 -4.37 14.37 -12.51
N SER A 434 -4.63 13.06 -12.42
CA SER A 434 -4.98 12.23 -13.57
C SER A 434 -6.21 11.37 -13.30
N GLN A 435 -7.02 11.14 -14.32
CA GLN A 435 -8.18 10.24 -14.29
C GLN A 435 -8.23 9.47 -15.62
N GLY A 436 -7.79 8.21 -15.62
CA GLY A 436 -7.54 7.46 -16.86
C GLY A 436 -6.52 8.17 -17.74
N ILE A 437 -6.92 8.54 -18.97
CA ILE A 437 -6.07 9.25 -19.94
C ILE A 437 -6.10 10.79 -19.79
N SER A 438 -6.99 11.31 -18.94
CA SER A 438 -7.18 12.75 -18.77
C SER A 438 -6.30 13.30 -17.65
N PHE A 439 -5.73 14.47 -17.90
CA PHE A 439 -4.90 15.20 -16.94
C PHE A 439 -5.47 16.60 -16.72
N PHE A 440 -5.40 17.07 -15.48
CA PHE A 440 -5.89 18.40 -15.14
C PHE A 440 -5.18 18.92 -13.89
N PHE A 441 -5.10 20.24 -13.79
CA PHE A 441 -4.78 20.90 -12.54
C PHE A 441 -6.06 21.18 -11.76
N PHE A 442 -6.02 20.97 -10.46
CA PHE A 442 -7.11 21.26 -9.54
C PHE A 442 -6.59 22.09 -8.36
N ASN A 443 -7.23 23.20 -8.09
CA ASN A 443 -6.95 24.00 -6.91
C ASN A 443 -7.96 23.64 -5.81
N PRO A 444 -7.54 22.99 -4.71
CA PRO A 444 -8.46 22.56 -3.65
C PRO A 444 -9.07 23.72 -2.84
N ILE A 445 -8.55 24.95 -3.00
CA ILE A 445 -9.02 26.15 -2.29
C ILE A 445 -10.03 26.91 -3.16
N THR A 446 -9.69 27.14 -4.43
CA THR A 446 -10.55 27.88 -5.36
C THR A 446 -11.56 26.98 -6.08
N MET A 447 -11.38 25.66 -6.01
CA MET A 447 -12.11 24.64 -6.78
C MET A 447 -11.96 24.79 -8.30
N GLU A 448 -10.97 25.57 -8.75
CA GLU A 448 -10.71 25.77 -10.18
C GLU A 448 -10.06 24.53 -10.80
N VAL A 449 -10.45 24.24 -12.04
CA VAL A 449 -9.93 23.15 -12.84
C VAL A 449 -9.34 23.70 -14.14
N ILE A 450 -8.10 23.35 -14.44
CA ILE A 450 -7.46 23.62 -15.73
C ILE A 450 -7.17 22.28 -16.41
N LYS A 451 -7.90 21.98 -17.48
CA LYS A 451 -7.73 20.72 -18.23
C LYS A 451 -6.49 20.78 -19.11
N LEU A 452 -5.79 19.66 -19.19
CA LEU A 452 -4.73 19.41 -20.16
C LEU A 452 -5.26 18.51 -21.29
N PRO A 453 -4.60 18.45 -22.45
CA PRO A 453 -4.95 17.49 -23.48
C PRO A 453 -4.89 16.06 -22.95
N ASP A 454 -5.75 15.18 -23.47
CA ASP A 454 -5.66 13.75 -23.17
C ASP A 454 -4.40 13.16 -23.80
N ILE A 455 -3.86 12.14 -23.15
CA ILE A 455 -2.76 11.35 -23.72
C ILE A 455 -3.31 10.13 -24.48
N GLU A 456 -2.62 9.68 -25.52
CA GLU A 456 -3.10 8.60 -26.40
C GLU A 456 -3.35 7.26 -25.68
N ARG A 457 -2.66 7.02 -24.55
CA ARG A 457 -2.74 5.77 -23.77
C ARG A 457 -2.47 6.08 -22.30
N ASP A 458 -3.12 5.33 -21.40
CA ASP A 458 -2.83 5.42 -19.98
C ASP A 458 -1.42 4.87 -19.69
N TYR A 459 -0.54 5.77 -19.29
CA TYR A 459 0.84 5.48 -18.97
C TYR A 459 1.03 5.36 -17.46
N GLN A 460 1.76 4.33 -17.07
CA GLN A 460 2.16 4.02 -15.71
C GLN A 460 3.26 4.96 -15.15
N PHE A 461 3.07 6.28 -15.25
CA PHE A 461 4.09 7.29 -14.86
C PHE A 461 4.62 7.05 -13.45
N ILE A 462 5.94 6.97 -13.33
CA ILE A 462 6.65 6.79 -12.06
C ILE A 462 6.67 8.10 -11.29
N GLY A 463 6.96 9.22 -11.97
CA GLY A 463 6.94 10.55 -11.37
C GLY A 463 6.52 11.61 -12.38
N MET A 464 5.87 12.65 -11.90
CA MET A 464 5.45 13.81 -12.70
C MET A 464 5.67 15.10 -11.94
N SER A 465 5.97 16.18 -12.64
CA SER A 465 6.17 17.50 -12.07
C SER A 465 5.85 18.59 -13.09
N PHE A 466 5.79 19.83 -12.64
CA PHE A 466 5.48 20.97 -13.47
C PHE A 466 6.29 22.20 -13.05
N SER A 467 6.64 23.04 -14.03
CA SER A 467 7.68 24.06 -13.88
C SER A 467 7.24 25.32 -13.15
N SER A 468 5.99 25.73 -13.31
CA SER A 468 5.42 26.97 -12.76
C SER A 468 3.92 26.81 -12.53
N PRO A 469 3.24 27.72 -11.80
CA PRO A 469 1.80 27.62 -11.60
C PRO A 469 1.04 27.47 -12.92
N PRO A 470 -0.05 26.68 -12.99
CA PRO A 470 -0.78 26.46 -14.25
C PRO A 470 -1.45 27.73 -14.81
N THR A 471 -1.54 28.78 -14.00
CA THR A 471 -1.95 30.13 -14.40
C THR A 471 -0.86 30.91 -15.13
N SER A 472 0.42 30.52 -15.04
CA SER A 472 1.53 31.13 -15.79
C SER A 472 1.34 31.02 -17.30
N SER A 473 1.89 31.94 -18.08
CA SER A 473 1.78 31.95 -19.55
C SER A 473 2.51 30.80 -20.25
N ASP A 474 3.43 30.10 -19.57
CA ASP A 474 4.45 29.26 -20.19
C ASP A 474 4.83 27.99 -19.39
N PHE A 475 3.92 27.46 -18.56
CA PHE A 475 4.24 26.27 -17.77
C PHE A 475 4.50 25.03 -18.65
N VAL A 476 5.32 24.12 -18.11
CA VAL A 476 5.67 22.82 -18.70
C VAL A 476 5.32 21.73 -17.69
N VAL A 477 4.70 20.65 -18.16
CA VAL A 477 4.48 19.42 -17.39
C VAL A 477 5.43 18.35 -17.91
N PHE A 478 6.13 17.70 -16.99
CA PHE A 478 7.10 16.66 -17.26
C PHE A 478 6.70 15.38 -16.53
N GLY A 479 6.67 14.26 -17.23
CA GLY A 479 6.43 12.94 -16.65
C GLY A 479 7.38 11.91 -17.22
N PHE A 480 7.75 10.91 -16.42
CA PHE A 480 8.55 9.78 -16.89
C PHE A 480 7.97 8.43 -16.48
N LEU A 481 8.10 7.45 -17.36
CA LEU A 481 7.67 6.06 -17.19
C LEU A 481 8.77 5.14 -17.73
N GLY A 482 9.47 4.41 -16.86
CA GLY A 482 10.52 3.49 -17.29
C GLY A 482 11.55 4.17 -18.20
N PHE A 483 11.52 3.87 -19.50
CA PHE A 483 12.41 4.45 -20.52
C PHE A 483 11.83 5.63 -21.31
N TYR A 484 10.58 5.99 -21.06
CA TYR A 484 9.84 7.04 -21.76
C TYR A 484 9.76 8.30 -20.92
N MET A 485 9.83 9.43 -21.59
CA MET A 485 9.49 10.73 -21.02
C MET A 485 8.40 11.39 -21.85
N VAL A 486 7.55 12.14 -21.17
CA VAL A 486 6.41 12.82 -21.77
C VAL A 486 6.44 14.26 -21.28
N VAL A 487 6.30 15.19 -22.21
CA VAL A 487 6.34 16.63 -21.95
C VAL A 487 5.09 17.28 -22.54
N TYR A 488 4.47 18.17 -21.79
CA TYR A 488 3.45 19.07 -22.29
C TYR A 488 3.88 20.51 -22.06
N ARG A 489 3.79 21.35 -23.09
CA ARG A 489 3.99 22.79 -22.96
C ARG A 489 2.66 23.50 -23.16
N LYS A 490 2.39 24.49 -22.31
CA LYS A 490 1.14 25.26 -22.38
C LYS A 490 0.92 25.80 -23.81
N GLY A 491 -0.28 25.60 -24.33
CA GLY A 491 -0.68 26.05 -25.67
C GLY A 491 -0.48 25.01 -26.77
N GLU A 492 0.23 23.91 -26.50
CA GLU A 492 0.30 22.77 -27.42
C GLU A 492 -1.01 21.96 -27.39
N GLU A 493 -1.39 21.36 -28.51
CA GLU A 493 -2.58 20.51 -28.61
C GLU A 493 -2.34 19.09 -28.09
N ARG A 494 -1.09 18.64 -28.03
CA ARG A 494 -0.72 17.26 -27.72
C ARG A 494 0.53 17.19 -26.86
N TRP A 495 0.66 16.09 -26.11
CA TRP A 495 1.88 15.76 -25.40
C TRP A 495 2.97 15.30 -26.38
N SER A 496 4.20 15.75 -26.16
CA SER A 496 5.39 15.23 -26.84
C SER A 496 5.96 14.03 -26.07
N ARG A 497 6.52 13.07 -26.80
CA ARG A 497 7.12 11.85 -26.25
C ARG A 497 8.55 11.71 -26.73
N ASP A 498 9.45 11.52 -25.78
CA ASP A 498 10.86 11.27 -26.03
C ASP A 498 11.34 9.99 -25.31
N PHE A 499 12.53 9.53 -25.69
CA PHE A 499 13.14 8.30 -25.19
C PHE A 499 14.53 8.58 -24.62
N PHE A 500 14.89 7.89 -23.55
CA PHE A 500 16.29 7.85 -23.13
C PHE A 500 17.12 7.09 -24.17
N LYS A 501 18.13 7.75 -24.77
CA LYS A 501 19.11 7.08 -25.63
C LYS A 501 19.85 6.01 -24.81
N SER A 502 20.08 4.85 -25.43
CA SER A 502 20.26 3.50 -24.86
C SER A 502 21.44 3.25 -23.90
N SER A 503 22.22 4.24 -23.47
CA SER A 503 23.34 4.06 -22.53
C SER A 503 22.98 4.23 -21.05
N HIS A 504 21.76 4.66 -20.71
CA HIS A 504 21.37 5.10 -19.35
C HIS A 504 20.62 4.04 -18.51
N TRP A 505 20.72 2.76 -18.88
CA TRP A 505 19.97 1.66 -18.22
C TRP A 505 20.38 1.40 -16.76
N GLU A 506 21.41 2.09 -16.25
CA GLU A 506 21.80 2.08 -14.84
C GLU A 506 21.05 3.09 -13.96
N PHE A 507 20.30 4.04 -14.54
CA PHE A 507 19.56 5.03 -13.74
C PHE A 507 18.30 4.40 -13.13
N LEU A 508 18.46 3.89 -11.91
CA LEU A 508 17.34 3.40 -11.11
C LEU A 508 16.61 4.57 -10.48
N HIS A 509 15.48 4.99 -11.05
CA HIS A 509 14.68 6.09 -10.53
C HIS A 509 14.29 5.91 -9.05
N SER A 510 14.42 6.99 -8.27
CA SER A 510 13.84 7.13 -6.94
C SER A 510 12.31 7.18 -7.05
N PRO A 511 11.56 6.69 -6.05
CA PRO A 511 10.11 6.85 -6.01
C PRO A 511 9.78 8.24 -5.46
N CYS A 512 10.14 9.29 -6.19
CA CYS A 512 9.77 10.65 -5.86
C CYS A 512 9.62 11.47 -7.15
N ASN A 513 8.80 12.51 -7.09
CA ASN A 513 8.65 13.41 -8.22
C ASN A 513 9.91 14.22 -8.49
N PRO A 514 10.15 14.61 -9.77
CA PRO A 514 11.18 15.57 -10.11
C PRO A 514 10.87 16.94 -9.51
N ILE A 515 11.93 17.71 -9.25
CA ILE A 515 11.81 19.14 -8.95
C ILE A 515 12.19 19.95 -10.19
N PHE A 516 11.61 21.13 -10.35
CA PHE A 516 12.01 22.07 -11.39
C PHE A 516 12.80 23.22 -10.75
N TYR A 517 14.00 23.47 -11.27
CA TYR A 517 14.87 24.55 -10.84
C TYR A 517 15.70 25.04 -12.03
N ASP A 518 15.84 26.35 -12.16
CA ASP A 518 16.69 27.01 -13.16
C ASP A 518 16.56 26.42 -14.59
N GLY A 519 15.33 26.28 -15.08
CA GLY A 519 15.07 25.82 -16.46
C GLY A 519 15.10 24.31 -16.68
N ALA A 520 15.48 23.51 -15.67
CA ALA A 520 15.62 22.07 -15.77
C ALA A 520 14.82 21.29 -14.71
N PHE A 521 14.42 20.07 -15.06
CA PHE A 521 13.86 19.09 -14.13
C PHE A 521 14.96 18.20 -13.57
N TYR A 522 15.10 18.14 -12.25
CA TYR A 522 16.04 17.27 -11.56
C TYR A 522 15.31 16.02 -11.09
N CYS A 523 15.71 14.87 -11.62
CA CYS A 523 15.18 13.57 -11.25
C CYS A 523 16.19 12.84 -10.37
N LEU A 524 15.77 12.39 -9.19
CA LEU A 524 16.63 11.66 -8.26
C LEU A 524 16.66 10.16 -8.56
N GLY A 525 17.85 9.57 -8.55
CA GLY A 525 18.09 8.13 -8.61
C GLY A 525 18.25 7.50 -7.23
N LYS A 526 18.00 6.19 -7.11
CA LYS A 526 18.14 5.42 -5.86
C LYS A 526 19.54 5.42 -5.27
N ASN A 527 20.54 5.59 -6.12
CA ASN A 527 21.96 5.69 -5.76
C ASN A 527 22.40 7.14 -5.50
N GLY A 528 21.47 8.10 -5.48
CA GLY A 528 21.75 9.52 -5.30
C GLY A 528 22.23 10.25 -6.55
N ARG A 529 22.33 9.59 -7.71
CA ARG A 529 22.60 10.31 -8.96
C ARG A 529 21.42 11.20 -9.35
N LEU A 530 21.71 12.31 -10.02
CA LEU A 530 20.71 13.19 -10.61
C LEU A 530 20.73 13.07 -12.12
N LEU A 531 19.53 12.97 -12.67
CA LEU A 531 19.27 13.08 -14.09
C LEU A 531 18.58 14.43 -14.32
N LEU A 532 19.25 15.31 -15.06
CA LEU A 532 18.70 16.61 -15.40
C LEU A 532 17.98 16.51 -16.73
N PHE A 533 16.82 17.14 -16.86
CA PHE A 533 16.13 17.32 -18.11
C PHE A 533 15.95 18.81 -18.36
N ASP A 534 16.76 19.36 -19.27
CA ASP A 534 16.59 20.73 -19.71
C ASP A 534 15.35 20.80 -20.62
N THR A 535 14.52 21.80 -20.41
CA THR A 535 13.36 22.04 -21.24
C THR A 535 13.72 22.43 -22.68
N LYS A 536 15.00 22.72 -22.98
CA LYS A 536 15.50 23.14 -24.30
C LYS A 536 16.54 22.17 -24.93
N GLU A 537 17.25 21.34 -24.16
CA GLU A 537 18.28 20.39 -24.64
C GLU A 537 18.38 19.07 -23.81
N VAL A 538 19.19 18.11 -24.27
CA VAL A 538 19.31 16.76 -23.69
C VAL A 538 20.20 16.70 -22.44
N VAL A 539 19.68 15.95 -21.46
CA VAL A 539 20.26 15.33 -20.26
C VAL A 539 21.75 15.55 -19.92
N LYS A 540 22.01 16.06 -18.70
CA LYS A 540 23.31 15.99 -18.00
C LYS A 540 23.19 15.10 -16.75
N GLU A 541 24.24 14.34 -16.42
CA GLU A 541 24.30 13.47 -15.23
C GLU A 541 25.20 14.09 -14.14
N SER A 542 24.83 13.96 -12.86
CA SER A 542 25.68 14.31 -11.73
C SER A 542 26.56 13.13 -11.28
N GLN A 543 27.66 13.41 -10.57
CA GLN A 543 28.52 12.36 -10.03
C GLN A 543 27.86 11.58 -8.88
N TYR A 544 28.33 10.34 -8.71
CA TYR A 544 27.90 9.35 -7.74
C TYR A 544 28.19 9.76 -6.29
N SER A 545 27.23 9.53 -5.40
CA SER A 545 27.41 9.55 -3.95
C SER A 545 27.28 8.14 -3.40
N ASP A 546 28.16 7.72 -2.49
CA ASP A 546 28.14 6.41 -1.82
C ASP A 546 26.94 6.30 -0.85
N ILE A 547 25.72 6.22 -1.41
CA ILE A 547 24.49 6.04 -0.65
C ILE A 547 24.10 4.57 -0.71
N THR A 548 24.43 3.86 0.35
CA THR A 548 24.09 2.44 0.48
C THR A 548 22.62 2.27 0.88
N LYS A 549 21.82 1.69 -0.03
CA LYS A 549 20.48 1.10 0.19
C LYS A 549 19.50 1.94 1.02
N SER A 550 18.92 2.99 0.43
CA SER A 550 17.72 3.64 0.94
C SER A 550 16.45 2.87 0.54
N ASN A 551 15.43 2.91 1.39
CA ASN A 551 14.10 2.34 1.09
C ASN A 551 13.16 3.39 0.48
N GLU A 552 13.24 4.62 0.96
CA GLU A 552 12.52 5.78 0.45
C GLU A 552 13.51 6.94 0.27
N SER A 553 13.28 7.76 -0.75
CA SER A 553 14.11 8.93 -1.04
C SER A 553 13.25 10.05 -1.59
N PHE A 554 13.61 11.28 -1.23
CA PHE A 554 12.87 12.49 -1.55
C PHE A 554 13.84 13.56 -2.03
N ILE A 555 13.35 14.46 -2.86
CA ILE A 555 14.06 15.64 -3.33
C ILE A 555 13.13 16.85 -3.18
N VAL A 556 13.69 17.97 -2.76
CA VAL A 556 12.95 19.21 -2.54
C VAL A 556 13.81 20.40 -2.95
N GLU A 557 13.16 21.43 -3.46
CA GLU A 557 13.74 22.72 -3.77
C GLU A 557 13.01 23.81 -2.98
N TYR A 558 13.78 24.73 -2.41
CA TYR A 558 13.27 25.95 -1.79
C TYR A 558 14.35 27.03 -1.83
N ASP A 559 13.97 28.20 -2.36
CA ASP A 559 14.85 29.39 -2.44
C ASP A 559 16.21 29.08 -3.09
N GLY A 560 16.17 28.26 -4.14
CA GLY A 560 17.36 27.82 -4.89
C GLY A 560 18.25 26.81 -4.18
N GLU A 561 17.90 26.38 -2.97
CA GLU A 561 18.52 25.24 -2.32
C GLU A 561 17.84 23.94 -2.73
N ILE A 562 18.63 22.96 -3.20
CA ILE A 562 18.14 21.61 -3.49
C ILE A 562 18.63 20.66 -2.40
N LEU A 563 17.69 20.00 -1.72
CA LEU A 563 17.98 18.96 -0.72
C LEU A 563 17.52 17.59 -1.22
N SER A 564 18.30 16.56 -0.89
CA SER A 564 17.86 15.17 -0.99
C SER A 564 17.82 14.52 0.40
N ILE A 565 16.80 13.69 0.60
CA ILE A 565 16.55 12.98 1.85
C ILE A 565 16.49 11.49 1.54
N PHE A 566 17.30 10.70 2.22
CA PHE A 566 17.32 9.24 2.09
C PHE A 566 16.93 8.61 3.42
N VAL A 567 15.91 7.77 3.37
CA VAL A 567 15.41 7.05 4.54
C VAL A 567 15.85 5.60 4.46
N GLY A 568 16.60 5.17 5.47
CA GLY A 568 17.11 3.82 5.62
C GLY A 568 15.99 2.79 5.87
N PRO A 569 16.35 1.50 5.92
CA PRO A 569 15.37 0.43 6.11
C PRO A 569 14.50 0.63 7.35
N LYS A 570 13.18 0.54 7.15
CA LYS A 570 12.14 0.73 8.19
C LYS A 570 12.21 2.10 8.89
N GLY A 571 12.81 3.14 8.30
CA GLY A 571 12.88 4.46 8.92
C GLY A 571 14.07 4.67 9.87
N LYS A 572 14.92 3.66 10.11
CA LYS A 572 15.94 3.70 11.19
C LYS A 572 17.00 4.79 11.10
N LYS A 573 17.26 5.30 9.89
CA LYS A 573 18.25 6.35 9.66
C LYS A 573 17.73 7.30 8.61
N ILE A 574 17.95 8.58 8.82
CA ILE A 574 17.67 9.62 7.83
C ILE A 574 18.99 10.31 7.49
N PHE A 575 19.27 10.43 6.20
CA PHE A 575 20.40 11.17 5.68
C PHE A 575 19.88 12.33 4.84
N ILE A 576 20.38 13.53 5.11
CA ILE A 576 20.01 14.75 4.39
C ILE A 576 21.26 15.26 3.70
N PHE A 577 21.13 15.66 2.45
CA PHE A 577 22.21 16.25 1.68
C PHE A 577 21.73 17.50 0.97
N LYS A 578 22.55 18.55 0.96
CA LYS A 578 22.39 19.74 0.13
C LYS A 578 23.21 19.57 -1.14
N LEU A 579 22.65 19.93 -2.29
CA LEU A 579 23.35 19.93 -3.55
C LEU A 579 24.22 21.18 -3.64
N ASP A 580 25.53 21.00 -3.81
CA ASP A 580 26.40 22.03 -4.36
C ASP A 580 26.17 22.09 -5.87
N LEU A 581 25.43 23.11 -6.31
CA LEU A 581 25.09 23.33 -7.72
C LEU A 581 26.32 23.61 -8.58
N CYS A 582 27.37 24.22 -8.03
CA CYS A 582 28.59 24.56 -8.78
C CYS A 582 29.37 23.30 -9.14
N ASN A 583 29.48 22.36 -8.20
CA ASN A 583 30.25 21.12 -8.37
C ASN A 583 29.38 19.91 -8.70
N MET A 584 28.05 20.04 -8.66
CA MET A 584 27.07 18.96 -8.80
C MET A 584 27.33 17.80 -7.83
N LYS A 585 27.60 18.13 -6.55
CA LYS A 585 27.96 17.17 -5.49
C LYS A 585 27.06 17.32 -4.26
N TRP A 586 26.80 16.20 -3.60
CA TRP A 586 26.02 16.17 -2.37
C TRP A 586 26.87 16.44 -1.13
N CYS A 587 26.47 17.43 -0.34
CA CYS A 587 27.08 17.79 0.94
C CYS A 587 26.14 17.37 2.07
N LYS A 588 26.60 16.51 2.98
CA LYS A 588 25.76 15.98 4.07
C LYS A 588 25.39 17.11 5.05
N LEU A 589 24.12 17.14 5.46
CA LEU A 589 23.60 17.99 6.52
C LEU A 589 23.25 17.16 7.76
N GLU A 590 23.51 17.73 8.94
CA GLU A 590 23.11 17.15 10.23
C GLU A 590 21.88 17.86 10.83
N SER A 591 21.54 19.06 10.33
CA SER A 591 20.48 19.94 10.82
C SER A 591 19.78 20.62 9.64
N LEU A 592 18.50 20.93 9.79
CA LEU A 592 17.75 21.85 8.92
C LEU A 592 17.73 23.29 9.46
N ASP A 593 18.36 23.50 10.61
CA ASP A 593 18.41 24.76 11.35
C ASP A 593 17.00 25.28 11.66
N ASP A 594 16.64 26.44 11.14
CA ASP A 594 15.32 27.06 11.35
C ASP A 594 14.25 26.54 10.39
N LYS A 595 14.52 25.49 9.59
CA LYS A 595 13.60 24.95 8.59
C LYS A 595 12.91 23.67 9.05
N VAL A 596 11.82 23.34 8.36
CA VAL A 596 11.00 22.13 8.55
C VAL A 596 10.69 21.49 7.20
N LEU A 597 10.69 20.16 7.16
CA LEU A 597 10.37 19.37 5.97
C LEU A 597 9.02 18.67 6.11
N PHE A 598 8.26 18.66 5.02
CA PHE A 598 7.06 17.84 4.84
C PHE A 598 7.25 16.97 3.61
N LEU A 599 7.38 15.66 3.79
CA LEU A 599 7.76 14.73 2.73
C LEU A 599 6.59 13.83 2.36
N SER A 600 6.23 13.77 1.09
CA SER A 600 5.34 12.75 0.50
C SER A 600 5.85 12.37 -0.89
N HIS A 601 5.34 11.27 -1.44
CA HIS A 601 5.77 10.80 -2.76
C HIS A 601 5.45 11.83 -3.87
N THR A 602 4.28 12.45 -3.78
CA THR A 602 3.76 13.38 -4.79
C THR A 602 4.23 14.83 -4.57
N ALA A 603 4.54 15.22 -3.33
CA ALA A 603 5.04 16.55 -3.02
C ALA A 603 5.94 16.54 -1.79
N SER A 604 7.10 17.17 -1.91
CA SER A 604 7.98 17.48 -0.79
C SER A 604 8.10 18.99 -0.65
N ILE A 605 7.98 19.50 0.57
CA ILE A 605 7.94 20.92 0.88
C ILE A 605 8.97 21.21 1.97
N LEU A 606 9.81 22.22 1.75
CA LEU A 606 10.76 22.77 2.72
C LEU A 606 10.31 24.20 3.02
N LEU A 607 10.19 24.56 4.30
CA LEU A 607 9.79 25.91 4.72
C LEU A 607 10.60 26.36 5.93
N PRO A 608 10.83 27.68 6.09
CA PRO A 608 11.24 28.26 7.36
C PRO A 608 10.15 28.00 8.41
N ALA A 609 10.54 27.55 9.60
CA ALA A 609 9.61 27.26 10.70
C ALA A 609 8.79 28.50 11.11
N ALA A 610 9.39 29.68 11.00
CA ALA A 610 8.71 30.96 11.23
C ALA A 610 7.53 31.19 10.27
N ALA A 611 7.67 30.81 8.98
CA ALA A 611 6.62 30.99 7.97
C ALA A 611 5.44 30.02 8.18
N VAL A 612 5.69 28.89 8.84
CA VAL A 612 4.63 27.92 9.19
C VAL A 612 3.78 28.42 10.37
N GLY A 613 4.26 29.38 11.16
CA GLY A 613 3.50 29.96 12.28
C GLY A 613 3.35 29.04 13.50
N LEU A 614 4.11 27.94 13.57
CA LEU A 614 4.11 27.01 14.70
C LEU A 614 5.46 27.08 15.43
N LYS A 615 5.42 27.21 16.77
CA LYS A 615 6.65 27.23 17.58
C LYS A 615 7.19 25.83 17.81
N GLY A 616 8.52 25.68 17.76
CA GLY A 616 9.22 24.46 18.14
C GLY A 616 9.25 23.39 17.04
N ILE A 617 8.77 23.68 15.83
CA ILE A 617 8.74 22.72 14.72
C ILE A 617 10.03 22.66 13.90
N GLU A 618 10.97 23.55 14.18
CA GLU A 618 12.28 23.59 13.53
C GLU A 618 13.02 22.26 13.67
N ASN A 619 13.83 21.93 12.67
CA ASN A 619 14.62 20.71 12.63
C ASN A 619 13.77 19.41 12.69
N ARG A 620 12.53 19.47 12.19
CA ARG A 620 11.60 18.32 12.08
C ARG A 620 11.32 17.95 10.63
N ILE A 621 10.99 16.67 10.44
CA ILE A 621 10.59 16.09 9.15
C ILE A 621 9.27 15.36 9.34
N TYR A 622 8.21 15.85 8.72
CA TYR A 622 6.88 15.25 8.73
C TYR A 622 6.73 14.25 7.59
N PHE A 623 6.21 13.06 7.91
CA PHE A 623 5.91 11.99 6.95
C PHE A 623 4.40 11.73 6.95
N PRO A 624 3.81 11.13 5.90
CA PRO A 624 2.43 10.67 5.90
C PRO A 624 2.29 9.36 6.68
N ARG A 625 2.70 9.40 7.95
CA ARG A 625 2.76 8.25 8.85
C ARG A 625 2.12 8.62 10.17
N PHE A 626 1.38 7.66 10.72
CA PHE A 626 0.58 7.86 11.90
C PHE A 626 0.89 6.79 12.94
N HIS A 627 0.87 7.20 14.19
CA HIS A 627 0.71 6.29 15.32
C HIS A 627 -0.69 6.54 15.87
N GLU A 628 -1.56 5.53 15.80
CA GLU A 628 -3.00 5.69 16.04
C GLU A 628 -3.58 6.77 15.10
N SER A 629 -4.08 7.89 15.64
CA SER A 629 -4.57 9.04 14.89
C SER A 629 -3.54 10.17 14.75
N ASP A 630 -2.45 10.14 15.51
CA ASP A 630 -1.48 11.23 15.54
C ASP A 630 -0.49 11.13 14.38
N ASN A 631 -0.29 12.25 13.68
CA ASN A 631 0.73 12.35 12.65
C ASN A 631 2.15 12.33 13.25
N MET A 632 3.04 11.56 12.64
CA MET A 632 4.41 11.36 13.08
C MET A 632 5.35 12.36 12.41
N PHE A 633 6.30 12.86 13.18
CA PHE A 633 7.46 13.58 12.65
C PHE A 633 8.76 12.96 13.19
N TYR A 634 9.84 13.08 12.42
CA TYR A 634 11.19 12.80 12.88
C TYR A 634 11.84 14.09 13.36
N SER A 635 12.34 14.10 14.59
CA SER A 635 13.14 15.19 15.12
C SER A 635 14.61 14.90 14.87
N LEU A 636 15.29 15.75 14.09
CA LEU A 636 16.73 15.62 13.85
C LEU A 636 17.54 15.85 15.12
N SER A 637 17.05 16.71 16.01
CA SER A 637 17.66 17.01 17.32
C SER A 637 17.69 15.78 18.23
N THR A 638 16.60 15.01 18.30
CA THR A 638 16.54 13.80 19.15
C THR A 638 16.89 12.51 18.41
N ARG A 639 16.91 12.57 17.08
CA ARG A 639 17.06 11.42 16.16
C ARG A 639 16.01 10.33 16.37
N LYS A 640 14.79 10.75 16.67
CA LYS A 640 13.64 9.86 16.92
C LYS A 640 12.39 10.35 16.22
N TYR A 641 11.48 9.41 15.98
CA TYR A 641 10.11 9.70 15.59
C TYR A 641 9.27 10.02 16.84
N GLN A 642 8.37 10.99 16.71
CA GLN A 642 7.54 11.53 17.78
C GLN A 642 6.17 11.97 17.24
N CYS A 643 5.18 12.08 18.13
CA CYS A 643 3.89 12.70 17.88
C CYS A 643 3.79 14.06 18.60
N CYS A 644 3.06 15.02 18.04
CA CYS A 644 2.83 16.29 18.73
C CYS A 644 1.86 16.15 19.92
N GLY A 645 0.85 15.28 19.81
CA GLY A 645 -0.23 15.11 20.79
C GLY A 645 0.03 14.10 21.91
N SER A 646 1.03 13.23 21.76
CA SER A 646 1.30 12.14 22.70
C SER A 646 2.78 12.06 23.08
N ARG A 647 3.08 11.42 24.22
CA ARG A 647 4.46 11.14 24.66
C ARG A 647 5.11 9.99 23.88
N TYR A 648 4.48 9.54 22.79
CA TYR A 648 4.97 8.44 21.98
C TYR A 648 6.27 8.85 21.28
N SER A 649 7.27 7.97 21.37
CA SER A 649 8.53 8.13 20.64
C SER A 649 9.12 6.78 20.29
N CYS A 650 9.65 6.66 19.07
CA CYS A 650 10.26 5.44 18.57
C CYS A 650 11.47 5.73 17.67
N ASP A 651 12.32 4.72 17.47
CA ASP A 651 13.54 4.85 16.66
C ASP A 651 13.29 4.47 15.17
N ASP A 652 12.13 3.90 14.86
CA ASP A 652 11.80 3.39 13.52
C ASP A 652 10.30 3.37 13.24
N TRP A 653 9.92 2.92 12.04
CA TRP A 653 8.53 2.90 11.58
C TRP A 653 7.73 1.65 11.97
N ILE A 654 8.28 0.77 12.81
CA ILE A 654 7.54 -0.42 13.26
C ILE A 654 6.32 0.04 14.04
N SER A 655 5.18 -0.60 13.79
CA SER A 655 3.87 -0.29 14.39
C SER A 655 3.31 1.09 14.00
N THR A 656 3.85 1.73 12.96
CA THR A 656 3.27 2.94 12.36
C THR A 656 2.48 2.60 11.09
N SER A 657 1.41 3.36 10.85
CA SER A 657 0.57 3.24 9.65
C SER A 657 0.97 4.29 8.63
N LYS A 658 1.17 3.90 7.37
CA LYS A 658 1.49 4.80 6.26
C LYS A 658 0.26 5.05 5.39
N LEU A 659 0.01 6.31 5.03
CA LEU A 659 -0.90 6.67 3.93
C LEU A 659 -0.16 6.57 2.59
N SER A 660 -0.71 5.80 1.66
CA SER A 660 -0.14 5.53 0.34
C SER A 660 -0.54 6.56 -0.73
N HIS A 661 -1.77 7.08 -0.67
CA HIS A 661 -2.33 8.05 -1.62
C HIS A 661 -2.52 9.40 -0.97
N CYS A 662 -1.43 10.15 -0.80
CA CYS A 662 -1.48 11.44 -0.15
C CYS A 662 -0.44 12.40 -0.69
N SER A 663 -0.71 13.70 -0.51
CA SER A 663 0.18 14.79 -0.88
C SER A 663 0.12 15.88 0.18
N TRP A 664 1.27 16.45 0.53
CA TRP A 664 1.28 17.71 1.26
C TRP A 664 0.82 18.84 0.35
N ILE A 665 -0.10 19.66 0.84
CA ILE A 665 -0.64 20.83 0.15
C ILE A 665 -0.42 22.07 1.01
N GLN A 666 -0.04 23.18 0.37
CA GLN A 666 0.10 24.49 1.00
C GLN A 666 -0.71 25.49 0.18
N SER A 667 -1.32 26.49 0.84
CA SER A 667 -1.94 27.61 0.14
C SER A 667 -0.89 28.35 -0.69
N GLY A 668 -1.17 28.59 -1.98
CA GLY A 668 -0.23 29.27 -2.87
C GLY A 668 0.11 30.68 -2.36
N HIS A 669 1.39 31.03 -2.34
CA HIS A 669 1.83 32.42 -2.23
C HIS A 669 1.45 33.18 -3.51
N ASN A 670 0.82 34.34 -3.39
CA ASN A 670 0.98 35.37 -4.41
C ASN A 670 2.41 35.87 -4.30
N SER A 671 3.32 35.31 -5.10
CA SER A 671 4.62 35.92 -5.36
C SER A 671 4.40 37.19 -6.17
N SER A 672 3.94 38.27 -5.53
CA SER A 672 4.03 39.60 -6.09
C SER A 672 5.49 40.04 -6.01
N MET A 673 6.17 40.00 -7.16
CA MET A 673 7.30 40.84 -7.54
C MET A 673 8.41 41.05 -6.50
N SER A 674 9.48 40.26 -6.60
CA SER A 674 10.84 40.80 -6.48
C SER A 674 11.32 41.26 -7.86
N LEU A 675 10.69 42.31 -8.38
CA LEU A 675 11.37 43.20 -9.33
C LEU A 675 12.29 44.08 -8.49
N THR A 676 13.55 43.70 -8.36
CA THR A 676 14.60 44.61 -7.90
C THR A 676 15.39 45.12 -9.11
N MET A 677 15.54 46.44 -9.11
CA MET A 677 16.22 47.32 -10.08
C MET A 677 17.57 46.84 -10.58
#